data_AF-A0A9P6JGG7-F1
#
_entry.id   AF-A0A9P6JGG7-F1
#
_cell.length_a   1.000
_cell.length_b   1.000
_cell.length_c   1.000
_cell.angle_alpha   90.00
_cell.angle_beta   90.00
_cell.angle_gamma   90.00
#
_symmetry.space_group_name_H-M   'P 1'
#
loop_
_entity.id
_entity.type
_entity.pdbx_description
1 polymer ?
#
loop_
_entity_poly.entity_id
_entity_poly.type
_entity_poly.pdbx_seq_one_letter_code
_entity_poly.pdbx_strand_id
1 'polypeptide(L)'
;IAQLIQNAGPDYLIAADLVKILEQLKDHLRDIHKQPPPRVYQLTMMVSNVLDAMTDAGIKTLDSKQLHESLSTYLDGLKSTSDAFLVYQAAYAYQSLKHMLDDELFWKTSLQSTGPKSQDHLTAANATHVVDLSGFLEVLSNVQNGLNGILKFTPITVLKYKGIKPLEKSGQYFLECLNKSLSFECRQAWYPALRMADVLLRGGYFADFRKLICEAPCRRDPAFQWGVCQRLGDLAVNSKWDEGTHHNAVALLEEIYQCDAVWGEQVTIKQWIVGILMQVTFAPHAVKTTASAVLRRFNTDEDSTKQALCQACLKAEPSPYPLRVAFPPLVTPSLLDRVQDTPNVETRLRRLQRHRLKERKEVIYVPLQAKANPQASDKDRFLLMDKVKHFLKSDQKVFVLLGGPGSGKSTFNRTLECDLWNAYRKADGDIPLYIDLAAIDNPKYNLIDKQLCQAGFTETQITEIKLHRKCILICDQYNDISRLNNFYTSNRFNQPGEWSARMVISCTDYLECDIQLQPDLFQQAVITPFSEDEVQDYIERYVSIHRPLWPTEQYLQVFHQIHDWKDLLKNPLLLSLSLEVFPYMIDPGRHPSTMRITRLAFYDILLEHWLERSKERLEKQNLNSQARAVFENLTASGFTFNGINYLKKLAAAIYKNQGGNTIVKYSRFKDEGTWKDDFFRHDNHRQLLHEACPLRRSGNQYQFIHPSILEYCMSLAVFDPQENLKIAVPEQTSARRKSINSVMIFQAQNVKREVVTSIEQSPDFDSPLSWRGFVDEPSILQFLEERAQQEPIFKQRLL
;
A
#
# COMPACT_ATOMS: atom_id res chain seq x y z
N ILE A 1 19.68 -27.81 8.85
CA ILE A 1 20.60 -27.79 7.68
C ILE A 1 19.83 -27.63 6.37
N ALA A 2 18.99 -28.59 5.96
CA ALA A 2 18.25 -28.48 4.68
C ALA A 2 17.38 -27.22 4.55
N GLN A 3 16.73 -26.76 5.63
CA GLN A 3 15.98 -25.49 5.64
C GLN A 3 16.89 -24.24 5.59
N LEU A 4 18.13 -24.32 6.08
CA LEU A 4 19.11 -23.22 5.97
C LEU A 4 19.60 -23.12 4.53
N ILE A 5 19.88 -24.27 3.91
CA ILE A 5 20.31 -24.38 2.51
C ILE A 5 19.23 -23.85 1.55
N GLN A 6 17.95 -24.16 1.79
CA GLN A 6 16.84 -23.66 0.96
C GLN A 6 16.60 -22.14 1.03
N ASN A 7 17.05 -21.48 2.11
CA ASN A 7 16.80 -20.06 2.36
C ASN A 7 18.07 -19.19 2.22
N ALA A 8 19.24 -19.81 2.00
CA ALA A 8 20.48 -19.10 1.77
C ALA A 8 20.50 -18.53 0.34
N GLY A 9 20.96 -17.29 0.19
CA GLY A 9 21.25 -16.75 -1.15
C GLY A 9 22.39 -17.55 -1.80
N PRO A 10 22.42 -17.67 -3.14
CA PRO A 10 23.44 -18.45 -3.85
C PRO A 10 24.87 -18.03 -3.50
N ASP A 11 25.11 -16.75 -3.18
CA ASP A 11 26.42 -16.20 -2.82
C ASP A 11 26.94 -16.64 -1.44
N TYR A 12 26.06 -17.20 -0.60
CA TYR A 12 26.39 -17.66 0.76
C TYR A 12 26.63 -19.17 0.82
N LEU A 13 26.40 -19.90 -0.27
CA LEU A 13 26.54 -21.34 -0.34
C LEU A 13 27.84 -21.72 -1.05
N ILE A 14 28.86 -22.07 -0.26
CA ILE A 14 30.12 -22.56 -0.80
C ILE A 14 29.90 -23.96 -1.38
N ALA A 15 30.23 -24.16 -2.65
CA ALA A 15 30.01 -25.43 -3.36
C ALA A 15 30.64 -26.63 -2.64
N ALA A 16 31.83 -26.45 -2.05
CA ALA A 16 32.52 -27.48 -1.28
C ALA A 16 31.73 -27.93 -0.03
N ASP A 17 30.99 -27.03 0.61
CA ASP A 17 30.21 -27.34 1.81
C ASP A 17 28.93 -28.11 1.47
N LEU A 18 28.27 -27.76 0.35
CA LEU A 18 27.12 -28.50 -0.14
C LEU A 18 27.49 -29.94 -0.53
N VAL A 19 28.64 -30.14 -1.17
CA VAL A 19 29.17 -31.48 -1.50
C VAL A 19 29.46 -32.28 -0.23
N LYS A 20 30.11 -31.70 0.79
CA LYS A 20 30.37 -32.37 2.08
C LYS A 20 29.08 -32.76 2.80
N ILE A 21 28.07 -31.88 2.80
CA ILE A 21 26.76 -32.17 3.39
C ILE A 21 26.10 -33.33 2.65
N LEU A 22 26.17 -33.34 1.32
CA LEU A 22 25.63 -34.41 0.50
C LEU A 22 26.36 -35.75 0.72
N GLU A 23 27.69 -35.73 0.91
CA GLU A 23 28.50 -36.90 1.29
C GLU A 23 28.09 -37.46 2.64
N GLN A 24 27.93 -36.62 3.66
CA GLN A 24 27.46 -37.04 4.97
C GLN A 24 26.05 -37.61 4.90
N LEU A 25 25.14 -36.98 4.15
CA LEU A 25 23.79 -37.50 3.96
C LEU A 25 23.81 -38.86 3.24
N LYS A 26 24.65 -39.04 2.22
CA LYS A 26 24.84 -40.32 1.53
C LYS A 26 25.32 -41.42 2.50
N ASP A 27 26.31 -41.13 3.34
CA ASP A 27 26.80 -42.10 4.33
C ASP A 27 25.72 -42.45 5.34
N HIS A 28 24.99 -41.43 5.83
CA HIS A 28 23.83 -41.65 6.69
C HIS A 28 22.74 -42.45 6.01
N LEU A 29 22.51 -42.29 4.69
CA LEU A 29 21.55 -43.04 3.87
C LEU A 29 21.96 -44.50 3.65
N ARG A 30 23.27 -44.80 3.60
CA ARG A 30 23.77 -46.17 3.42
C ARG A 30 23.56 -47.03 4.67
N ASP A 31 23.56 -46.44 5.85
CA ASP A 31 23.40 -47.13 7.14
C ASP A 31 21.92 -47.44 7.52
N ILE A 32 20.96 -47.25 6.60
CA ILE A 32 19.53 -47.06 6.90
C ILE A 32 18.64 -48.30 6.85
N HIS A 33 19.13 -49.47 6.43
CA HIS A 33 18.28 -50.66 6.29
C HIS A 33 17.61 -51.12 7.62
N LYS A 34 17.85 -50.42 8.74
CA LYS A 34 17.31 -50.63 10.09
C LYS A 34 16.47 -49.46 10.64
N GLN A 35 16.19 -48.40 9.88
CA GLN A 35 15.53 -47.17 10.39
C GLN A 35 14.06 -47.08 9.98
N PRO A 36 13.20 -46.40 10.77
CA PRO A 36 11.77 -46.30 10.47
C PRO A 36 11.49 -45.43 9.23
N PRO A 37 10.47 -45.75 8.41
CA PRO A 37 10.16 -45.05 7.15
C PRO A 37 10.10 -43.50 7.24
N PRO A 38 9.53 -42.88 8.30
CA PRO A 38 9.53 -41.42 8.45
C PRO A 38 10.94 -40.79 8.46
N ARG A 39 11.92 -41.49 9.04
CA ARG A 39 13.31 -41.00 9.09
C ARG A 39 14.00 -41.12 7.73
N VAL A 40 13.68 -42.16 6.97
CA VAL A 40 14.16 -42.34 5.58
C VAL A 40 13.60 -41.25 4.67
N TYR A 41 12.31 -40.94 4.81
CA TYR A 41 11.65 -39.86 4.08
C TYR A 41 12.28 -38.50 4.37
N GLN A 42 12.54 -38.18 5.66
CA GLN A 42 13.19 -36.93 6.04
C GLN A 42 14.60 -36.80 5.45
N LEU A 43 15.40 -37.87 5.45
CA LEU A 43 16.75 -37.84 4.88
C LEU A 43 16.73 -37.72 3.36
N THR A 44 15.83 -38.44 2.69
CA THR A 44 15.63 -38.33 1.23
C THR A 44 15.17 -36.92 0.83
N MET A 45 14.33 -36.31 1.65
CA MET A 45 13.92 -34.91 1.51
C MET A 45 15.11 -33.95 1.68
N MET A 46 15.96 -34.16 2.69
CA MET A 46 17.17 -33.36 2.86
C MET A 46 18.09 -33.45 1.64
N VAL A 47 18.26 -34.64 1.06
CA VAL A 47 19.00 -34.82 -0.19
C VAL A 47 18.38 -34.01 -1.33
N SER A 48 17.06 -34.09 -1.55
CA SER A 48 16.42 -33.28 -2.59
C SER A 48 16.63 -31.78 -2.41
N ASN A 49 16.59 -31.30 -1.17
CA ASN A 49 16.75 -29.88 -0.87
C ASN A 49 18.19 -29.39 -1.12
N VAL A 50 19.19 -30.22 -0.84
CA VAL A 50 20.60 -29.92 -1.12
C VAL A 50 20.85 -29.91 -2.62
N LEU A 51 20.37 -30.91 -3.35
CA LEU A 51 20.47 -30.97 -4.82
C LEU A 51 19.77 -29.78 -5.49
N ASP A 52 18.60 -29.40 -4.98
CA ASP A 52 17.86 -28.26 -5.48
C ASP A 52 18.62 -26.94 -5.32
N ALA A 53 19.29 -26.75 -4.18
CA ALA A 53 20.12 -25.57 -3.92
C ALA A 53 21.44 -25.59 -4.69
N MET A 54 22.04 -26.77 -4.91
CA MET A 54 23.20 -26.91 -5.79
C MET A 54 22.85 -26.53 -7.23
N THR A 55 21.65 -26.91 -7.70
CA THR A 55 21.13 -26.52 -9.00
C THR A 55 20.92 -25.00 -9.09
N ASP A 56 20.32 -24.39 -8.08
CA ASP A 56 20.09 -22.93 -8.02
C ASP A 56 21.41 -22.13 -8.01
N ALA A 57 22.44 -22.66 -7.35
CA ALA A 57 23.77 -22.06 -7.29
C ALA A 57 24.63 -22.32 -8.55
N GLY A 58 24.10 -23.05 -9.55
CA GLY A 58 24.82 -23.37 -10.78
C GLY A 58 26.04 -24.27 -10.59
N ILE A 59 26.07 -25.05 -9.51
CA ILE A 59 27.21 -25.91 -9.16
C ILE A 59 27.18 -27.16 -10.06
N LYS A 60 28.11 -27.22 -11.02
CA LYS A 60 28.25 -28.35 -11.96
C LYS A 60 29.14 -29.49 -11.44
N THR A 61 30.02 -29.22 -10.48
CA THR A 61 31.06 -30.16 -10.05
C THR A 61 30.55 -31.13 -8.98
N LEU A 62 29.83 -32.16 -9.41
CA LEU A 62 29.87 -33.45 -8.75
C LEU A 62 31.02 -34.26 -9.36
N ASP A 63 32.27 -33.82 -9.16
CA ASP A 63 33.47 -34.47 -9.74
C ASP A 63 33.66 -35.93 -9.29
N SER A 64 32.90 -36.39 -8.29
CA SER A 64 32.87 -37.79 -7.88
C SER A 64 31.74 -38.54 -8.60
N LYS A 65 32.06 -39.15 -9.74
CA LYS A 65 31.23 -40.17 -10.43
C LYS A 65 30.66 -41.20 -9.44
N GLN A 66 31.43 -41.53 -8.40
CA GLN A 66 31.06 -42.43 -7.31
C GLN A 66 29.91 -41.90 -6.44
N LEU A 67 29.82 -40.60 -6.17
CA LEU A 67 28.72 -40.01 -5.39
C LEU A 67 27.41 -40.05 -6.16
N HIS A 68 27.45 -39.71 -7.44
CA HIS A 68 26.29 -39.74 -8.33
C HIS A 68 25.75 -41.18 -8.49
N GLU A 69 26.63 -42.15 -8.79
CA GLU A 69 26.26 -43.56 -8.90
C GLU A 69 25.67 -44.08 -7.57
N SER A 70 26.32 -43.78 -6.44
CA SER A 70 25.85 -44.23 -5.12
C SER A 70 24.46 -43.68 -4.77
N LEU A 71 24.23 -42.38 -4.99
CA LEU A 71 22.94 -41.75 -4.72
C LEU A 71 21.85 -42.26 -5.68
N SER A 72 22.19 -42.41 -6.96
CA SER A 72 21.28 -42.95 -7.96
C SER A 72 20.86 -44.38 -7.62
N THR A 73 21.79 -45.27 -7.27
CA THR A 73 21.48 -46.65 -6.84
C THR A 73 20.62 -46.68 -5.57
N TYR A 74 20.88 -45.79 -4.61
CA TYR A 74 20.07 -45.71 -3.39
C TYR A 74 18.63 -45.25 -3.67
N LEU A 75 18.48 -44.14 -4.41
CA LEU A 75 17.16 -43.60 -4.79
C LEU A 75 16.39 -44.60 -5.66
N ASP A 76 17.10 -45.38 -6.49
CA ASP A 76 16.53 -46.47 -7.27
C ASP A 76 15.98 -47.61 -6.39
N GLY A 77 16.71 -47.98 -5.33
CA GLY A 77 16.26 -48.97 -4.36
C GLY A 77 14.97 -48.58 -3.63
N LEU A 78 14.76 -47.27 -3.38
CA LEU A 78 13.55 -46.77 -2.71
C LEU A 78 12.27 -46.91 -3.55
N LYS A 79 12.38 -47.15 -4.87
CA LYS A 79 11.23 -47.49 -5.72
C LYS A 79 10.55 -48.79 -5.31
N SER A 80 11.24 -49.71 -4.66
CA SER A 80 10.65 -51.00 -4.27
C SER A 80 9.79 -50.92 -3.00
N THR A 81 9.69 -49.74 -2.38
CA THR A 81 8.99 -49.56 -1.10
C THR A 81 7.48 -49.46 -1.27
N SER A 82 6.74 -49.94 -0.27
CA SER A 82 5.26 -49.89 -0.27
C SER A 82 4.70 -48.51 0.10
N ASP A 83 5.57 -47.55 0.43
CA ASP A 83 5.19 -46.22 0.93
C ASP A 83 5.18 -45.18 -0.21
N ALA A 84 4.00 -44.68 -0.56
CA ALA A 84 3.83 -43.72 -1.65
C ALA A 84 4.58 -42.40 -1.41
N PHE A 85 4.73 -41.94 -0.17
CA PHE A 85 5.44 -40.71 0.17
C PHE A 85 6.92 -40.83 -0.09
N LEU A 86 7.49 -41.98 0.30
CA LEU A 86 8.90 -42.27 0.10
C LEU A 86 9.23 -42.45 -1.38
N VAL A 87 8.36 -43.14 -2.13
CA VAL A 87 8.47 -43.31 -3.58
C VAL A 87 8.45 -41.96 -4.30
N TYR A 88 7.50 -41.07 -3.97
CA TYR A 88 7.45 -39.73 -4.56
C TYR A 88 8.71 -38.92 -4.22
N GLN A 89 9.12 -38.90 -2.96
CA GLN A 89 10.26 -38.11 -2.50
C GLN A 89 11.59 -38.59 -3.12
N ALA A 90 11.74 -39.91 -3.32
CA ALA A 90 12.87 -40.49 -4.03
C ALA A 90 12.86 -40.11 -5.52
N ALA A 91 11.69 -40.15 -6.16
CA ALA A 91 11.53 -39.72 -7.55
C ALA A 91 11.88 -38.23 -7.75
N TYR A 92 11.44 -37.37 -6.85
CA TYR A 92 11.79 -35.93 -6.86
C TYR A 92 13.30 -35.72 -6.70
N ALA A 93 13.92 -36.37 -5.71
CA ALA A 93 15.37 -36.28 -5.49
C ALA A 93 16.17 -36.77 -6.71
N TYR A 94 15.69 -37.82 -7.38
CA TYR A 94 16.33 -38.36 -8.57
C TYR A 94 16.25 -37.42 -9.77
N GLN A 95 15.10 -36.76 -10.00
CA GLN A 95 14.99 -35.76 -11.07
C GLN A 95 15.91 -34.55 -10.79
N SER A 96 16.00 -34.11 -9.52
CA SER A 96 16.95 -33.07 -9.12
C SER A 96 18.40 -33.45 -9.44
N LEU A 97 18.82 -34.66 -9.07
CA LEU A 97 20.15 -35.19 -9.37
C LEU A 97 20.46 -35.22 -10.88
N LYS A 98 19.47 -35.58 -11.70
CA LYS A 98 19.62 -35.70 -13.16
C LYS A 98 19.69 -34.35 -13.88
N HIS A 99 18.94 -33.35 -13.42
CA HIS A 99 18.95 -32.01 -14.01
C HIS A 99 20.23 -31.20 -13.68
N MET A 100 20.97 -31.58 -12.64
CA MET A 100 22.27 -30.97 -12.30
C MET A 100 23.38 -31.23 -13.34
N LEU A 101 23.32 -32.33 -14.10
CA LEU A 101 24.44 -32.78 -14.92
C LEU A 101 24.60 -32.07 -16.28
N ASP A 102 23.67 -31.20 -16.71
CA ASP A 102 23.70 -30.73 -18.11
C ASP A 102 23.11 -29.34 -18.44
N ASP A 103 22.34 -28.66 -17.60
CA ASP A 103 21.51 -27.56 -18.10
C ASP A 103 22.12 -26.16 -17.95
N GLU A 104 22.95 -25.79 -18.93
CA GLU A 104 23.19 -24.38 -19.27
C GLU A 104 22.02 -23.76 -20.07
N LEU A 105 21.12 -24.58 -20.63
CA LEU A 105 20.08 -24.12 -21.55
C LEU A 105 18.78 -23.68 -20.86
N PHE A 106 18.30 -24.44 -19.86
CA PHE A 106 16.93 -24.29 -19.33
C PHE A 106 16.72 -23.00 -18.52
N TRP A 107 17.71 -22.61 -17.72
CA TRP A 107 17.68 -21.39 -16.91
C TRP A 107 18.19 -20.14 -17.65
N LYS A 108 19.04 -20.28 -18.68
CA LYS A 108 19.47 -19.14 -19.51
C LYS A 108 18.36 -18.61 -20.41
N THR A 109 17.52 -19.47 -21.00
CA THR A 109 16.47 -19.03 -21.95
C THR A 109 15.25 -18.43 -21.26
N SER A 110 14.89 -18.89 -20.06
CA SER A 110 13.66 -18.48 -19.37
C SER A 110 13.81 -17.20 -18.52
N LEU A 111 15.05 -16.78 -18.24
CA LEU A 111 15.37 -15.58 -17.45
C LEU A 111 16.03 -14.44 -18.25
N GLN A 112 16.37 -14.65 -19.52
CA GLN A 112 16.98 -13.62 -20.39
C GLN A 112 16.06 -13.23 -21.55
N SER A 113 15.15 -12.29 -21.31
CA SER A 113 14.71 -11.30 -22.31
C SER A 113 14.13 -10.08 -21.55
N THR A 114 14.92 -9.08 -21.18
CA THR A 114 15.30 -7.94 -22.03
C THR A 114 16.42 -7.14 -21.34
N GLY A 115 17.61 -7.02 -21.97
CA GLY A 115 18.71 -6.16 -21.50
C GLY A 115 20.11 -6.78 -21.68
N PRO A 116 21.18 -5.99 -21.93
CA PRO A 116 22.39 -6.45 -22.60
C PRO A 116 23.32 -7.29 -21.71
N LYS A 117 24.05 -8.18 -22.38
CA LYS A 117 25.00 -9.16 -21.85
C LYS A 117 26.05 -8.52 -20.92
N SER A 118 25.95 -8.76 -19.62
CA SER A 118 27.10 -8.84 -18.72
C SER A 118 27.11 -10.21 -18.04
N GLN A 119 28.30 -10.80 -17.99
CA GLN A 119 28.56 -12.17 -17.61
C GLN A 119 28.78 -12.25 -16.10
N ASP A 120 27.77 -11.84 -15.32
CA ASP A 120 27.81 -11.84 -13.86
C ASP A 120 26.82 -12.86 -13.28
N HIS A 121 27.27 -13.55 -12.24
CA HIS A 121 26.64 -14.73 -11.68
C HIS A 121 25.28 -14.42 -11.04
N LEU A 122 24.35 -15.35 -11.19
CA LEU A 122 22.91 -15.19 -11.05
C LEU A 122 22.48 -15.04 -9.57
N THR A 123 22.45 -13.82 -9.04
CA THR A 123 21.89 -13.52 -7.72
C THR A 123 20.35 -13.54 -7.74
N ALA A 124 19.74 -14.64 -7.28
CA ALA A 124 18.28 -14.82 -7.18
C ALA A 124 17.63 -14.05 -6.01
N ALA A 125 17.98 -12.78 -5.78
CA ALA A 125 17.40 -11.98 -4.70
C ALA A 125 16.95 -10.55 -5.05
N ASN A 126 17.15 -10.06 -6.29
CA ASN A 126 16.77 -8.68 -6.65
C ASN A 126 16.32 -8.50 -8.12
N ALA A 127 15.65 -9.50 -8.71
CA ALA A 127 15.12 -9.39 -10.06
C ALA A 127 13.69 -8.82 -10.08
N THR A 128 13.54 -7.56 -10.46
CA THR A 128 12.29 -7.08 -11.11
C THR A 128 12.34 -7.54 -12.56
N HIS A 129 12.26 -8.85 -12.76
CA HIS A 129 12.08 -9.42 -14.08
C HIS A 129 10.66 -9.99 -14.12
N VAL A 130 9.87 -9.49 -15.06
CA VAL A 130 8.68 -10.21 -15.54
C VAL A 130 9.19 -11.58 -15.94
N VAL A 131 8.92 -12.61 -15.13
CA VAL A 131 9.22 -13.99 -15.50
C VAL A 131 8.38 -14.26 -16.74
N ASP A 132 9.04 -14.54 -17.87
CA ASP A 132 8.34 -14.92 -19.11
C ASP A 132 7.75 -16.32 -18.94
N LEU A 133 6.60 -16.37 -18.27
CA LEU A 133 5.88 -17.61 -18.01
C LEU A 133 5.45 -18.28 -19.32
N SER A 134 5.15 -17.49 -20.36
CA SER A 134 4.82 -17.97 -21.70
C SER A 134 5.98 -18.74 -22.32
N GLY A 135 7.17 -18.13 -22.37
CA GLY A 135 8.38 -18.79 -22.88
C GLY A 135 8.74 -20.02 -22.05
N PHE A 136 8.57 -19.98 -20.73
CA PHE A 136 8.80 -21.14 -19.87
C PHE A 136 7.83 -22.30 -20.18
N LEU A 137 6.53 -22.00 -20.36
CA LEU A 137 5.53 -23.01 -20.72
C LEU A 137 5.77 -23.61 -22.12
N GLU A 138 6.30 -22.83 -23.06
CA GLU A 138 6.73 -23.32 -24.37
C GLU A 138 7.92 -24.29 -24.26
N VAL A 139 8.93 -23.95 -23.46
CA VAL A 139 10.07 -24.84 -23.18
C VAL A 139 9.61 -26.16 -22.53
N LEU A 140 8.69 -26.10 -21.56
CA LEU A 140 8.10 -27.30 -20.96
C LEU A 140 7.34 -28.15 -21.99
N SER A 141 6.62 -27.50 -22.91
CA SER A 141 5.89 -28.19 -23.97
C SER A 141 6.83 -28.90 -24.94
N ASN A 142 7.98 -28.30 -25.26
CA ASN A 142 9.00 -28.91 -26.11
C ASN A 142 9.65 -30.13 -25.44
N VAL A 143 9.94 -30.05 -24.14
CA VAL A 143 10.44 -31.21 -23.36
C VAL A 143 9.42 -32.35 -23.38
N GLN A 144 8.14 -32.06 -23.16
CA GLN A 144 7.08 -33.06 -23.16
C GLN A 144 6.84 -33.66 -24.56
N ASN A 145 6.89 -32.85 -25.62
CA ASN A 145 6.75 -33.31 -26.99
C ASN A 145 7.92 -34.21 -27.43
N GLY A 146 9.15 -33.89 -27.01
CA GLY A 146 10.33 -34.75 -27.23
C GLY A 146 10.19 -36.11 -26.55
N LEU A 147 9.57 -36.17 -25.37
CA LEU A 147 9.28 -37.43 -24.66
C LEU A 147 8.15 -38.23 -25.35
N ASN A 148 7.11 -37.55 -25.82
CA ASN A 148 6.00 -38.17 -26.57
C ASN A 148 6.47 -38.82 -27.89
N GLY A 149 7.55 -38.32 -28.50
CA GLY A 149 8.14 -38.87 -29.72
C GLY A 149 8.94 -40.17 -29.52
N ILE A 150 9.44 -40.42 -28.30
CA ILE A 150 10.26 -41.59 -27.94
C ILE A 150 9.39 -42.69 -27.28
N LEU A 151 8.33 -42.30 -26.57
CA LEU A 151 7.40 -43.20 -25.89
C LEU A 151 6.03 -43.21 -26.59
N LYS A 152 5.67 -44.32 -27.24
CA LYS A 152 4.29 -44.53 -27.75
C LYS A 152 3.31 -44.52 -26.57
N PHE A 153 2.62 -43.40 -26.36
CA PHE A 153 1.56 -43.26 -25.36
C PHE A 153 0.41 -44.23 -25.69
N THR A 154 0.37 -45.36 -25.00
CA THR A 154 -0.87 -46.13 -24.86
C THR A 154 -1.69 -45.49 -23.75
N PRO A 155 -2.98 -45.16 -23.98
CA PRO A 155 -3.82 -44.54 -22.96
C PRO A 155 -3.77 -45.38 -21.69
N ILE A 156 -3.43 -44.75 -20.58
CA ILE A 156 -3.47 -45.38 -19.26
C ILE A 156 -4.93 -45.78 -19.05
N THR A 157 -5.19 -47.09 -18.94
CA THR A 157 -6.49 -47.61 -18.51
C THR A 157 -6.72 -47.10 -17.09
N VAL A 158 -7.44 -45.98 -16.97
CA VAL A 158 -7.89 -45.42 -15.69
C VAL A 158 -8.79 -46.48 -15.06
N LEU A 159 -8.27 -47.21 -14.08
CA LEU A 159 -9.07 -48.14 -13.29
C LEU A 159 -9.98 -47.31 -12.38
N LYS A 160 -11.25 -47.23 -12.78
CA LYS A 160 -12.36 -46.73 -11.95
C LYS A 160 -12.23 -47.24 -10.51
N TYR A 161 -12.55 -46.39 -9.54
CA TYR A 161 -12.69 -46.59 -8.08
C TYR A 161 -13.05 -48.01 -7.58
N LYS A 162 -12.18 -49.00 -7.76
CA LYS A 162 -12.36 -50.37 -7.25
C LYS A 162 -11.17 -50.75 -6.37
N GLY A 163 -11.44 -50.91 -5.07
CA GLY A 163 -10.47 -51.39 -4.07
C GLY A 163 -9.66 -50.27 -3.41
N ILE A 164 -10.31 -49.43 -2.60
CA ILE A 164 -9.65 -48.34 -1.84
C ILE A 164 -8.72 -48.97 -0.78
N LYS A 165 -7.40 -48.88 -0.98
CA LYS A 165 -6.38 -49.21 0.02
C LYS A 165 -5.85 -47.93 0.70
N PRO A 166 -5.38 -47.98 1.96
CA PRO A 166 -4.71 -46.85 2.60
C PRO A 166 -3.46 -46.40 1.84
N LEU A 167 -3.18 -45.09 1.82
CA LEU A 167 -2.09 -44.48 1.04
C LEU A 167 -0.71 -45.07 1.38
N GLU A 168 -0.46 -45.39 2.66
CA GLU A 168 0.77 -46.02 3.18
C GLU A 168 1.02 -47.46 2.68
N LYS A 169 -0.03 -48.11 2.18
CA LYS A 169 0.02 -49.46 1.58
C LYS A 169 -0.22 -49.43 0.07
N SER A 170 -0.31 -48.22 -0.51
CA SER A 170 -0.60 -47.98 -1.93
C SER A 170 0.66 -47.71 -2.75
N GLY A 171 1.87 -47.78 -2.19
CA GLY A 171 3.11 -47.48 -2.91
C GLY A 171 3.27 -48.27 -4.20
N GLN A 172 2.92 -49.57 -4.22
CA GLN A 172 2.87 -50.36 -5.47
C GLN A 172 1.83 -49.86 -6.49
N TYR A 173 0.65 -49.41 -6.04
CA TYR A 173 -0.41 -48.84 -6.89
C TYR A 173 -0.03 -47.44 -7.41
N PHE A 174 0.63 -46.64 -6.57
CA PHE A 174 1.25 -45.38 -6.93
C PHE A 174 2.40 -45.62 -7.93
N LEU A 175 3.21 -46.66 -7.76
CA LEU A 175 4.22 -47.11 -8.73
C LEU A 175 3.61 -47.58 -10.05
N GLU A 176 2.48 -48.28 -10.05
CA GLU A 176 1.78 -48.65 -11.28
C GLU A 176 1.26 -47.40 -12.03
N CYS A 177 0.74 -46.40 -11.30
CA CYS A 177 0.36 -45.10 -11.86
C CYS A 177 1.58 -44.31 -12.38
N LEU A 178 2.71 -44.45 -11.71
CA LEU A 178 3.95 -43.72 -11.99
C LEU A 178 4.89 -44.44 -12.97
N ASN A 179 4.75 -45.74 -13.22
CA ASN A 179 5.69 -46.53 -14.04
C ASN A 179 5.80 -46.03 -15.48
N LYS A 180 4.86 -45.20 -15.96
CA LYS A 180 4.93 -44.50 -17.24
C LYS A 180 5.41 -43.03 -17.15
N SER A 181 5.26 -42.35 -16.00
CA SER A 181 5.71 -40.95 -15.75
C SER A 181 7.02 -40.83 -14.95
N LEU A 182 7.54 -41.96 -14.45
CA LEU A 182 8.81 -42.11 -13.76
C LEU A 182 9.73 -43.04 -14.54
N SER A 183 9.89 -42.87 -15.85
CA SER A 183 11.08 -43.43 -16.48
C SER A 183 12.28 -42.66 -15.91
N PHE A 184 13.02 -43.28 -14.99
CA PHE A 184 14.29 -42.77 -14.47
C PHE A 184 15.33 -42.63 -15.60
N GLU A 185 15.02 -43.24 -16.76
CA GLU A 185 15.73 -43.15 -18.04
C GLU A 185 15.62 -41.77 -18.73
N CYS A 186 14.54 -41.00 -18.52
CA CYS A 186 14.31 -39.70 -19.18
C CYS A 186 14.05 -38.55 -18.19
N ARG A 187 14.37 -37.30 -18.57
CA ARG A 187 14.06 -36.09 -17.77
C ARG A 187 12.57 -35.79 -17.86
N GLN A 188 11.95 -35.33 -16.77
CA GLN A 188 10.50 -35.12 -16.73
C GLN A 188 10.14 -33.64 -16.61
N ALA A 189 9.18 -33.18 -17.42
CA ALA A 189 8.74 -31.79 -17.45
C ALA A 189 8.10 -31.31 -16.13
N TRP A 190 7.61 -32.23 -15.28
CA TRP A 190 6.98 -31.87 -14.02
C TRP A 190 7.98 -31.33 -12.98
N TYR A 191 9.23 -31.80 -12.97
CA TYR A 191 10.22 -31.35 -11.97
C TYR A 191 10.56 -29.86 -12.15
N PRO A 192 10.96 -29.39 -13.35
CA PRO A 192 11.21 -27.96 -13.56
C PRO A 192 9.96 -27.09 -13.35
N ALA A 193 8.76 -27.59 -13.70
CA ALA A 193 7.51 -26.89 -13.43
C ALA A 193 7.29 -26.69 -11.92
N LEU A 194 7.57 -27.70 -11.09
CA LEU A 194 7.53 -27.57 -9.63
C LEU A 194 8.61 -26.63 -9.08
N ARG A 195 9.80 -26.59 -9.70
CA ARG A 195 10.84 -25.61 -9.33
C ARG A 195 10.43 -24.18 -9.63
N MET A 196 9.82 -23.93 -10.80
CA MET A 196 9.26 -22.62 -11.11
C MET A 196 8.11 -22.25 -10.16
N ALA A 197 7.27 -23.22 -9.79
CA ALA A 197 6.24 -23.00 -8.77
C ALA A 197 6.84 -22.55 -7.43
N ASP A 198 7.97 -23.14 -7.00
CA ASP A 198 8.68 -22.69 -5.79
C ASP A 198 9.22 -21.26 -5.93
N VAL A 199 9.73 -20.88 -7.10
CA VAL A 199 10.20 -19.51 -7.36
C VAL A 199 9.06 -18.50 -7.26
N LEU A 200 7.91 -18.80 -7.89
CA LEU A 200 6.73 -17.94 -7.87
C LEU A 200 6.15 -17.81 -6.46
N LEU A 201 6.07 -18.91 -5.72
CA LEU A 201 5.61 -18.92 -4.33
C LEU A 201 6.58 -18.17 -3.41
N ARG A 202 7.91 -18.31 -3.58
CA ARG A 202 8.89 -17.52 -2.81
C ARG A 202 8.81 -16.03 -3.13
N GLY A 203 8.48 -15.68 -4.38
CA GLY A 203 8.29 -14.29 -4.83
C GLY A 203 6.96 -13.65 -4.44
N GLY A 204 6.00 -14.41 -3.91
CA GLY A 204 4.66 -13.90 -3.58
C GLY A 204 3.72 -13.77 -4.78
N TYR A 205 4.07 -14.35 -5.92
CA TYR A 205 3.31 -14.26 -7.17
C TYR A 205 2.27 -15.40 -7.25
N PHE A 206 1.27 -15.39 -6.37
CA PHE A 206 0.26 -16.46 -6.30
C PHE A 206 -0.58 -16.58 -7.57
N ALA A 207 -0.88 -15.46 -8.24
CA ALA A 207 -1.64 -15.45 -9.50
C ALA A 207 -0.86 -16.14 -10.63
N ASP A 208 0.44 -15.86 -10.75
CA ASP A 208 1.32 -16.51 -11.73
C ASP A 208 1.56 -17.98 -11.39
N PHE A 209 1.65 -18.32 -10.11
CA PHE A 209 1.68 -19.71 -9.64
C PHE A 209 0.41 -20.46 -10.08
N ARG A 210 -0.77 -19.87 -9.89
CA ARG A 210 -2.05 -20.46 -10.35
C ARG A 210 -2.05 -20.65 -11.86
N LYS A 211 -1.59 -19.64 -12.61
CA LYS A 211 -1.48 -19.71 -14.06
C LYS A 211 -0.56 -20.86 -14.50
N LEU A 212 0.63 -20.96 -13.91
CA LEU A 212 1.60 -22.03 -14.17
C LEU A 212 0.97 -23.42 -13.98
N ILE A 213 0.32 -23.69 -12.84
CA ILE A 213 -0.21 -25.03 -12.58
C ILE A 213 -1.41 -25.39 -13.47
N CYS A 214 -2.20 -24.40 -13.90
CA CYS A 214 -3.37 -24.62 -14.76
C CYS A 214 -2.98 -24.81 -16.24
N GLU A 215 -1.92 -24.13 -16.68
CA GLU A 215 -1.44 -24.12 -18.07
C GLU A 215 -0.28 -25.10 -18.33
N ALA A 216 0.37 -25.62 -17.28
CA ALA A 216 1.48 -26.55 -17.43
C ALA A 216 1.08 -27.79 -18.27
N PRO A 217 1.89 -28.18 -19.26
CA PRO A 217 1.57 -29.31 -20.14
C PRO A 217 1.60 -30.64 -19.36
N CYS A 218 2.32 -30.69 -18.24
CA CYS A 218 2.36 -31.79 -17.28
C CYS A 218 1.25 -31.73 -16.21
N ARG A 219 0.22 -30.87 -16.34
CA ARG A 219 -0.82 -30.69 -15.30
C ARG A 219 -1.58 -31.96 -14.89
N ARG A 220 -1.64 -32.96 -15.77
CA ARG A 220 -2.27 -34.27 -15.52
C ARG A 220 -1.28 -35.35 -15.07
N ASP A 221 0.00 -35.02 -14.95
CA ASP A 221 1.01 -35.93 -14.44
C ASP A 221 0.79 -36.15 -12.92
N PRO A 222 0.66 -37.41 -12.46
CA PRO A 222 0.50 -37.73 -11.05
C PRO A 222 1.59 -37.11 -10.15
N ALA A 223 2.85 -37.10 -10.60
CA ALA A 223 3.96 -36.55 -9.83
C ALA A 223 3.87 -35.02 -9.73
N PHE A 224 3.44 -34.36 -10.81
CA PHE A 224 3.19 -32.92 -10.80
C PHE A 224 2.08 -32.57 -9.80
N GLN A 225 0.94 -33.25 -9.88
CA GLN A 225 -0.21 -33.01 -9.01
C GLN A 225 0.13 -33.28 -7.54
N TRP A 226 0.86 -34.36 -7.26
CA TRP A 226 1.33 -34.65 -5.91
C TRP A 226 2.17 -33.50 -5.35
N GLY A 227 3.12 -33.00 -6.14
CA GLY A 227 3.97 -31.89 -5.76
C GLY A 227 3.25 -30.55 -5.60
N VAL A 228 2.23 -30.28 -6.41
CA VAL A 228 1.36 -29.10 -6.29
C VAL A 228 0.52 -29.19 -5.02
N CYS A 229 -0.15 -30.33 -4.77
CA CYS A 229 -0.95 -30.54 -3.57
C CYS A 229 -0.11 -30.40 -2.29
N GLN A 230 1.12 -30.94 -2.29
CA GLN A 230 2.05 -30.77 -1.16
C GLN A 230 2.36 -29.29 -0.91
N ARG A 231 2.67 -28.50 -1.94
CA ARG A 231 2.95 -27.05 -1.81
C ARG A 231 1.74 -26.25 -1.34
N LEU A 232 0.54 -26.60 -1.79
CA LEU A 232 -0.70 -25.98 -1.33
C LEU A 232 -1.00 -26.31 0.13
N GLY A 233 -0.75 -27.55 0.55
CA GLY A 233 -0.83 -27.95 1.95
C GLY A 233 0.16 -27.19 2.84
N ASP A 234 1.42 -27.13 2.41
CA ASP A 234 2.47 -26.35 3.07
C ASP A 234 2.09 -24.86 3.16
N LEU A 235 1.47 -24.30 2.11
CA LEU A 235 0.98 -22.92 2.08
C LEU A 235 -0.17 -22.69 3.07
N ALA A 236 -1.13 -23.62 3.14
CA ALA A 236 -2.32 -23.53 3.99
C ALA A 236 -2.00 -23.54 5.50
N VAL A 237 -0.93 -24.23 5.92
CA VAL A 237 -0.53 -24.33 7.34
C VAL A 237 0.52 -23.30 7.76
N ASN A 238 0.99 -22.45 6.85
CA ASN A 238 2.13 -21.58 7.08
C ASN A 238 1.72 -20.17 7.51
N SER A 239 1.86 -19.87 8.81
CA SER A 239 1.47 -18.60 9.46
C SER A 239 2.06 -17.30 8.89
N LYS A 240 2.99 -17.38 7.93
CA LYS A 240 3.62 -16.22 7.27
C LYS A 240 2.74 -15.58 6.19
N TRP A 241 1.82 -16.34 5.62
CA TRP A 241 0.96 -15.87 4.55
C TRP A 241 -0.29 -15.21 5.10
N ASP A 242 -0.87 -14.31 4.32
CA ASP A 242 -2.12 -13.66 4.71
C ASP A 242 -3.27 -14.67 4.67
N GLU A 243 -4.32 -14.35 5.42
CA GLU A 243 -5.51 -15.18 5.52
C GLU A 243 -6.15 -15.48 4.15
N GLY A 244 -6.11 -14.55 3.20
CA GLY A 244 -6.62 -14.74 1.85
C GLY A 244 -5.83 -15.81 1.09
N THR A 245 -4.50 -15.78 1.17
CA THR A 245 -3.63 -16.80 0.56
C THR A 245 -3.90 -18.20 1.12
N HIS A 246 -4.12 -18.33 2.43
CA HIS A 246 -4.47 -19.63 3.02
C HIS A 246 -5.81 -20.17 2.50
N HIS A 247 -6.84 -19.30 2.43
CA HIS A 247 -8.14 -19.68 1.90
C HIS A 247 -8.05 -20.07 0.42
N ASN A 248 -7.26 -19.35 -0.37
CA ASN A 248 -7.02 -19.68 -1.78
C ASN A 248 -6.31 -21.02 -1.95
N ALA A 249 -5.37 -21.38 -1.06
CA ALA A 249 -4.70 -22.66 -1.09
C ALA A 249 -5.67 -23.83 -0.87
N VAL A 250 -6.56 -23.69 0.13
CA VAL A 250 -7.61 -24.68 0.43
C VAL A 250 -8.65 -24.75 -0.69
N ALA A 251 -9.04 -23.61 -1.26
CA ALA A 251 -9.98 -23.55 -2.38
C ALA A 251 -9.41 -24.23 -3.64
N LEU A 252 -8.11 -24.09 -3.89
CA LEU A 252 -7.45 -24.73 -5.03
C LEU A 252 -7.29 -26.24 -4.81
N LEU A 253 -7.03 -26.71 -3.58
CA LEU A 253 -7.10 -28.13 -3.23
C LEU A 253 -8.50 -28.71 -3.46
N GLU A 254 -9.55 -27.93 -3.15
CA GLU A 254 -10.94 -28.30 -3.45
C GLU A 254 -11.20 -28.38 -4.96
N GLU A 255 -10.72 -27.40 -5.74
CA GLU A 255 -10.82 -27.40 -7.20
C GLU A 255 -10.16 -28.63 -7.82
N ILE A 256 -8.95 -29.01 -7.38
CA ILE A 256 -8.22 -30.18 -7.87
C ILE A 256 -8.98 -31.48 -7.55
N TYR A 257 -9.64 -31.56 -6.39
CA TYR A 257 -10.42 -32.74 -6.00
C TYR A 257 -11.73 -32.89 -6.78
N GLN A 258 -12.39 -31.77 -7.07
CA GLN A 258 -13.73 -31.75 -7.66
C GLN A 258 -13.71 -31.82 -9.20
N CYS A 259 -12.79 -31.10 -9.86
CA CYS A 259 -12.79 -30.92 -11.30
C CYS A 259 -12.03 -32.02 -12.07
N ASP A 260 -12.61 -33.23 -12.13
CA ASP A 260 -12.03 -34.40 -12.79
C ASP A 260 -11.77 -34.19 -14.29
N ALA A 261 -12.60 -33.39 -14.96
CA ALA A 261 -12.39 -33.04 -16.36
C ALA A 261 -11.07 -32.29 -16.60
N VAL A 262 -10.59 -31.53 -15.61
CA VAL A 262 -9.37 -30.74 -15.70
C VAL A 262 -8.18 -31.54 -15.14
N TRP A 263 -8.32 -32.06 -13.91
CA TRP A 263 -7.25 -32.65 -13.12
C TRP A 263 -7.20 -34.19 -13.16
N GLY A 264 -8.22 -34.87 -13.67
CA GLY A 264 -8.26 -36.33 -13.79
C GLY A 264 -8.74 -37.04 -12.52
N GLU A 265 -8.99 -38.36 -12.65
CA GLU A 265 -9.69 -39.18 -11.64
C GLU A 265 -8.74 -39.97 -10.73
N GLN A 266 -7.51 -39.49 -10.51
CA GLN A 266 -6.48 -40.25 -9.82
C GLN A 266 -6.79 -40.43 -8.33
N VAL A 267 -7.05 -41.67 -7.92
CA VAL A 267 -7.45 -42.03 -6.54
C VAL A 267 -6.39 -41.63 -5.51
N THR A 268 -5.11 -41.85 -5.81
CA THR A 268 -3.98 -41.53 -4.91
C THR A 268 -3.85 -40.04 -4.63
N ILE A 269 -4.03 -39.19 -5.64
CA ILE A 269 -4.02 -37.73 -5.51
C ILE A 269 -5.19 -37.26 -4.66
N LYS A 270 -6.39 -37.81 -4.89
CA LYS A 270 -7.58 -37.49 -4.10
C LYS A 270 -7.44 -37.92 -2.64
N GLN A 271 -6.87 -39.09 -2.37
CA GLN A 271 -6.52 -39.53 -1.01
C GLN A 271 -5.51 -38.58 -0.35
N TRP A 272 -4.52 -38.12 -1.12
CA TRP A 272 -3.53 -37.17 -0.61
C TRP A 272 -4.15 -35.81 -0.26
N ILE A 273 -5.04 -35.28 -1.10
CA ILE A 273 -5.76 -34.02 -0.81
C ILE A 273 -6.58 -34.13 0.48
N VAL A 274 -7.31 -35.22 0.67
CA VAL A 274 -8.06 -35.45 1.91
C VAL A 274 -7.11 -35.53 3.11
N GLY A 275 -5.98 -36.23 2.97
CA GLY A 275 -4.91 -36.28 3.98
C GLY A 275 -4.36 -34.90 4.35
N ILE A 276 -4.09 -34.05 3.35
CA ILE A 276 -3.63 -32.66 3.54
C ILE A 276 -4.67 -31.86 4.31
N LEU A 277 -5.93 -31.88 3.88
CA LEU A 277 -7.01 -31.13 4.51
C LEU A 277 -7.23 -31.57 5.97
N MET A 278 -7.14 -32.88 6.26
CA MET A 278 -7.16 -33.37 7.63
C MET A 278 -6.03 -32.75 8.46
N GLN A 279 -4.80 -32.74 7.96
CA GLN A 279 -3.68 -32.08 8.65
C GLN A 279 -3.91 -30.58 8.87
N VAL A 280 -4.49 -29.87 7.89
CA VAL A 280 -4.86 -28.44 8.01
C VAL A 280 -5.90 -28.21 9.11
N THR A 281 -6.82 -29.16 9.36
CA THR A 281 -7.80 -29.00 10.46
C THR A 281 -7.17 -28.99 11.87
N PHE A 282 -5.96 -29.51 12.01
CA PHE A 282 -5.20 -29.48 13.27
C PHE A 282 -4.31 -28.23 13.41
N ALA A 283 -4.30 -27.33 12.41
CA ALA A 283 -3.53 -26.09 12.46
C ALA A 283 -4.19 -24.99 13.35
N PRO A 284 -3.41 -24.09 13.98
CA PRO A 284 -3.89 -23.13 14.99
C PRO A 284 -4.62 -21.87 14.45
N HIS A 285 -4.99 -21.79 13.17
CA HIS A 285 -5.50 -20.56 12.51
C HIS A 285 -6.91 -20.68 11.90
N ALA A 286 -7.49 -19.54 11.47
CA ALA A 286 -8.83 -19.38 10.89
C ALA A 286 -9.16 -20.36 9.72
N VAL A 287 -8.14 -20.86 9.02
CA VAL A 287 -8.21 -21.81 7.90
C VAL A 287 -8.80 -23.17 8.31
N LYS A 288 -8.77 -23.51 9.60
CA LYS A 288 -9.36 -24.73 10.14
C LYS A 288 -10.84 -24.86 9.81
N THR A 289 -11.61 -23.78 9.91
CA THR A 289 -13.06 -23.81 9.64
C THR A 289 -13.32 -24.07 8.16
N THR A 290 -12.53 -23.43 7.28
CA THR A 290 -12.58 -23.60 5.83
C THR A 290 -12.22 -25.04 5.42
N ALA A 291 -11.11 -25.59 5.90
CA ALA A 291 -10.73 -26.98 5.62
C ALA A 291 -11.78 -27.98 6.15
N SER A 292 -12.34 -27.72 7.33
CA SER A 292 -13.43 -28.54 7.89
C SER A 292 -14.70 -28.47 7.05
N ALA A 293 -15.02 -27.29 6.49
CA ALA A 293 -16.17 -27.11 5.59
C ALA A 293 -15.98 -27.87 4.28
N VAL A 294 -14.78 -27.82 3.68
CA VAL A 294 -14.44 -28.59 2.47
C VAL A 294 -14.57 -30.09 2.72
N LEU A 295 -13.99 -30.60 3.81
CA LEU A 295 -14.09 -32.03 4.16
C LEU A 295 -15.55 -32.48 4.38
N ARG A 296 -16.39 -31.62 4.96
CA ARG A 296 -17.83 -31.90 5.08
C ARG A 296 -18.50 -31.99 3.71
N ARG A 297 -18.17 -31.08 2.78
CA ARG A 297 -18.68 -31.12 1.40
C ARG A 297 -18.26 -32.40 0.67
N PHE A 298 -17.01 -32.84 0.83
CA PHE A 298 -16.54 -34.10 0.24
C PHE A 298 -17.27 -35.33 0.82
N ASN A 299 -17.67 -35.27 2.09
CA ASN A 299 -18.43 -36.34 2.73
C ASN A 299 -19.94 -36.34 2.34
N THR A 300 -20.44 -35.24 1.77
CA THR A 300 -21.81 -35.10 1.25
C THR A 300 -21.84 -34.98 -0.27
N ASP A 301 -20.77 -35.38 -0.96
CA ASP A 301 -20.65 -35.33 -2.41
C ASP A 301 -21.73 -36.21 -3.08
N GLU A 302 -22.32 -35.73 -4.18
CA GLU A 302 -23.31 -36.50 -4.95
C GLU A 302 -22.66 -37.73 -5.62
N ASP A 303 -21.35 -37.68 -5.86
CA ASP A 303 -20.59 -38.82 -6.35
C ASP A 303 -20.30 -39.82 -5.22
N SER A 304 -21.10 -40.89 -5.19
CA SER A 304 -20.96 -42.01 -4.25
C SER A 304 -19.53 -42.58 -4.15
N THR A 305 -18.72 -42.49 -5.21
CA THR A 305 -17.34 -43.00 -5.21
C THR A 305 -16.36 -42.05 -4.51
N LYS A 306 -16.49 -40.73 -4.72
CA LYS A 306 -15.71 -39.70 -4.00
C LYS A 306 -16.10 -39.67 -2.54
N GLN A 307 -17.40 -39.80 -2.25
CA GLN A 307 -17.91 -39.91 -0.89
C GLN A 307 -17.30 -41.11 -0.15
N ALA A 308 -17.31 -42.30 -0.76
CA ALA A 308 -16.72 -43.51 -0.18
C ALA A 308 -15.20 -43.37 0.03
N LEU A 309 -14.49 -42.72 -0.90
CA LEU A 309 -13.06 -42.41 -0.76
C LEU A 309 -12.81 -41.47 0.43
N CYS A 310 -13.55 -40.38 0.53
CA CYS A 310 -13.43 -39.42 1.63
C CYS A 310 -13.68 -40.10 2.98
N GLN A 311 -14.74 -40.91 3.08
CA GLN A 311 -15.06 -41.67 4.30
C GLN A 311 -13.99 -42.68 4.68
N ALA A 312 -13.40 -43.36 3.70
CA ALA A 312 -12.29 -44.29 3.94
C ALA A 312 -11.04 -43.56 4.47
N CYS A 313 -10.75 -42.37 3.96
CA CYS A 313 -9.61 -41.54 4.40
C CYS A 313 -9.84 -40.97 5.81
N LEU A 314 -11.05 -40.50 6.13
CA LEU A 314 -11.39 -39.97 7.46
C LEU A 314 -11.31 -41.03 8.57
N LYS A 315 -11.42 -42.32 8.22
CA LYS A 315 -11.28 -43.46 9.15
C LYS A 315 -9.85 -43.99 9.27
N ALA A 316 -8.95 -43.56 8.39
CA ALA A 316 -7.55 -43.98 8.41
C ALA A 316 -6.76 -43.22 9.47
N GLU A 317 -5.63 -43.79 9.92
CA GLU A 317 -4.73 -43.09 10.84
C GLU A 317 -4.14 -41.83 10.17
N PRO A 318 -3.85 -40.77 10.95
CA PRO A 318 -3.21 -39.57 10.43
C PRO A 318 -1.87 -39.92 9.78
N SER A 319 -1.60 -39.32 8.62
CA SER A 319 -0.34 -39.55 7.91
C SER A 319 0.87 -39.28 8.81
N PRO A 320 1.86 -40.18 8.88
CA PRO A 320 3.09 -39.99 9.65
C PRO A 320 4.03 -38.95 9.03
N TYR A 321 3.64 -38.36 7.89
CA TYR A 321 4.38 -37.35 7.14
C TYR A 321 3.71 -35.99 7.31
N PRO A 322 4.15 -35.17 8.29
CA PRO A 322 3.55 -33.87 8.54
C PRO A 322 3.82 -32.91 7.38
N LEU A 323 2.83 -32.06 7.06
CA LEU A 323 2.98 -30.89 6.21
C LEU A 323 4.10 -30.00 6.73
N ARG A 324 4.81 -29.35 5.80
CA ARG A 324 5.85 -28.40 6.17
C ARG A 324 5.16 -27.12 6.61
N VAL A 325 4.92 -26.99 7.92
CA VAL A 325 4.95 -25.66 8.53
C VAL A 325 6.38 -25.21 8.29
N ALA A 326 6.61 -24.36 7.28
CA ALA A 326 7.89 -23.72 7.16
C ALA A 326 8.15 -23.07 8.51
N PHE A 327 9.07 -23.65 9.31
CA PHE A 327 9.61 -22.94 10.45
C PHE A 327 10.00 -21.55 9.94
N PRO A 328 9.78 -20.51 10.77
CA PRO A 328 9.73 -19.12 10.35
C PRO A 328 10.82 -18.77 9.33
N PRO A 329 10.61 -17.83 8.38
CA PRO A 329 11.72 -17.40 7.54
C PRO A 329 12.57 -16.56 8.48
N LEU A 330 13.46 -17.20 9.22
CA LEU A 330 14.32 -16.53 10.19
C LEU A 330 13.60 -15.42 10.99
N VAL A 331 12.43 -15.74 11.58
CA VAL A 331 11.86 -14.92 12.66
C VAL A 331 12.59 -15.23 13.98
N THR A 332 13.47 -16.22 13.97
CA THR A 332 14.64 -16.27 14.83
C THR A 332 15.90 -16.28 13.97
N PRO A 333 16.97 -15.58 14.39
CA PRO A 333 18.22 -15.47 13.63
C PRO A 333 18.71 -16.85 13.20
N SER A 334 19.29 -16.95 12.01
CA SER A 334 19.83 -18.21 11.50
C SER A 334 20.85 -18.69 12.51
N LEU A 335 21.16 -19.98 12.57
CA LEU A 335 22.31 -20.39 13.39
C LEU A 335 23.58 -19.61 12.99
N LEU A 336 23.64 -19.10 11.75
CA LEU A 336 24.64 -18.13 11.29
C LEU A 336 24.47 -16.73 11.93
N ASP A 337 23.25 -16.17 11.97
CA ASP A 337 22.95 -14.86 12.58
C ASP A 337 23.01 -14.91 14.12
N ARG A 338 22.81 -16.07 14.74
CA ARG A 338 23.07 -16.34 16.19
C ARG A 338 24.56 -16.49 16.48
N VAL A 339 25.35 -16.80 15.46
CA VAL A 339 26.81 -16.83 15.52
C VAL A 339 27.41 -15.47 15.12
N GLN A 340 26.64 -14.59 14.45
CA GLN A 340 27.03 -13.26 13.99
C GLN A 340 26.31 -12.08 14.69
N ASP A 341 25.46 -12.33 15.68
CA ASP A 341 24.81 -11.32 16.54
C ASP A 341 24.07 -10.18 15.80
N THR A 342 23.49 -10.42 14.62
CA THR A 342 22.85 -9.35 13.81
C THR A 342 21.31 -9.40 13.87
N PRO A 343 20.62 -8.36 14.42
CA PRO A 343 19.15 -8.30 14.47
C PRO A 343 18.48 -8.30 13.08
N ASN A 344 17.43 -9.10 12.84
CA ASN A 344 16.70 -9.15 11.56
C ASN A 344 15.87 -7.88 11.32
N VAL A 345 16.52 -6.83 10.81
CA VAL A 345 15.95 -5.52 10.51
C VAL A 345 15.25 -5.47 9.15
N GLU A 346 15.79 -6.14 8.15
CA GLU A 346 15.29 -6.06 6.76
C GLU A 346 13.83 -6.52 6.64
N THR A 347 13.43 -7.58 7.35
CA THR A 347 12.05 -8.08 7.29
C THR A 347 11.04 -7.01 7.74
N ARG A 348 11.40 -6.23 8.77
CA ARG A 348 10.58 -5.12 9.28
C ARG A 348 10.55 -3.96 8.29
N LEU A 349 11.68 -3.63 7.67
CA LEU A 349 11.74 -2.61 6.60
C LEU A 349 10.86 -2.98 5.41
N ARG A 350 10.84 -4.25 4.98
CA ARG A 350 9.94 -4.73 3.91
C ARG A 350 8.46 -4.68 4.28
N ARG A 351 8.12 -4.85 5.56
CA ARG A 351 6.74 -4.65 6.05
C ARG A 351 6.37 -3.18 6.02
N LEU A 352 7.26 -2.30 6.47
CA LEU A 352 7.10 -0.85 6.41
C LEU A 352 6.93 -0.37 4.97
N GLN A 353 7.79 -0.82 4.05
CA GLN A 353 7.72 -0.53 2.61
C GLN A 353 6.34 -0.88 2.02
N ARG A 354 5.85 -2.11 2.23
CA ARG A 354 4.53 -2.53 1.73
C ARG A 354 3.39 -1.71 2.30
N HIS A 355 3.47 -1.35 3.58
CA HIS A 355 2.48 -0.50 4.23
C HIS A 355 2.43 0.88 3.57
N ARG A 356 3.59 1.54 3.43
CA ARG A 356 3.70 2.88 2.82
C ARG A 356 3.22 2.92 1.37
N LEU A 357 3.59 1.92 0.56
CA LEU A 357 3.18 1.85 -0.84
C LEU A 357 1.67 1.59 -1.01
N LYS A 358 1.02 0.90 -0.06
CA LYS A 358 -0.42 0.66 -0.09
C LYS A 358 -1.24 1.93 0.19
N GLU A 359 -0.76 2.80 1.09
CA GLU A 359 -1.45 4.04 1.48
C GLU A 359 -1.58 5.08 0.34
N ARG A 360 -0.85 4.92 -0.78
CA ARG A 360 -0.76 5.94 -1.83
C ARG A 360 -1.74 5.82 -3.01
N LYS A 361 -2.42 4.68 -3.21
CA LYS A 361 -3.04 4.30 -4.51
C LYS A 361 -4.01 5.31 -5.19
N GLU A 362 -4.41 6.41 -4.55
CA GLU A 362 -5.49 7.29 -5.01
C GLU A 362 -5.14 8.80 -5.08
N VAL A 363 -3.86 9.19 -4.97
CA VAL A 363 -3.51 10.63 -4.95
C VAL A 363 -3.05 11.13 -6.33
N ILE A 364 -3.72 12.17 -6.87
CA ILE A 364 -3.29 12.88 -8.08
C ILE A 364 -1.97 13.61 -7.79
N TYR A 365 -0.95 13.32 -8.59
CA TYR A 365 0.33 14.02 -8.54
C TYR A 365 0.71 14.52 -9.93
N VAL A 366 1.02 15.82 -10.02
CA VAL A 366 1.66 16.46 -11.17
C VAL A 366 3.08 16.87 -10.74
N PRO A 367 4.12 16.63 -11.56
CA PRO A 367 5.48 17.05 -11.24
C PRO A 367 5.51 18.53 -10.86
N LEU A 368 6.08 18.85 -9.69
CA LEU A 368 6.17 20.22 -9.22
C LEU A 368 7.41 20.91 -9.78
N GLN A 369 7.25 22.15 -10.20
CA GLN A 369 8.36 23.05 -10.46
C GLN A 369 8.74 23.86 -9.22
N ALA A 370 10.02 24.21 -9.14
CA ALA A 370 10.56 25.04 -8.09
C ALA A 370 11.64 25.97 -8.63
N LYS A 371 11.95 26.99 -7.84
CA LYS A 371 13.10 27.89 -8.05
C LYS A 371 14.05 27.84 -6.88
N ALA A 372 15.29 28.27 -7.07
CA ALA A 372 16.37 28.06 -6.10
C ALA A 372 16.14 28.82 -4.78
N ASN A 373 15.50 29.98 -4.82
CA ASN A 373 15.20 30.79 -3.64
C ASN A 373 14.06 31.79 -3.96
N PRO A 374 13.48 32.48 -2.97
CA PRO A 374 12.36 33.41 -3.21
C PRO A 374 12.69 34.54 -4.20
N GLN A 375 13.95 34.98 -4.23
CA GLN A 375 14.45 36.07 -5.08
C GLN A 375 14.83 35.62 -6.50
N ALA A 376 14.91 34.31 -6.75
CA ALA A 376 15.29 33.76 -8.05
C ALA A 376 14.21 34.08 -9.10
N SER A 377 14.66 34.24 -10.35
CA SER A 377 13.77 34.51 -11.48
C SER A 377 12.83 33.33 -11.72
N ASP A 378 11.60 33.63 -12.10
CA ASP A 378 10.63 32.64 -12.54
C ASP A 378 11.01 31.98 -13.88
N LYS A 379 12.06 32.46 -14.57
CA LYS A 379 12.63 31.80 -15.74
C LYS A 379 13.60 30.66 -15.38
N ASP A 380 14.13 30.66 -14.16
CA ASP A 380 15.10 29.67 -13.68
C ASP A 380 14.41 28.50 -12.95
N ARG A 381 13.23 28.10 -13.42
CA ARG A 381 12.45 27.00 -12.86
C ARG A 381 13.08 25.66 -13.22
N PHE A 382 12.96 24.70 -12.31
CA PHE A 382 13.41 23.33 -12.50
C PHE A 382 12.42 22.34 -11.90
N LEU A 383 12.47 21.10 -12.38
CA LEU A 383 11.71 19.99 -11.80
C LEU A 383 12.22 19.68 -10.39
N LEU A 384 11.34 19.84 -9.40
CA LEU A 384 11.69 19.71 -8.00
C LEU A 384 12.19 18.30 -7.66
N MET A 385 11.56 17.27 -8.23
CA MET A 385 11.94 15.87 -7.98
C MET A 385 13.38 15.57 -8.41
N ASP A 386 13.79 16.10 -9.57
CA ASP A 386 15.15 15.89 -10.09
C ASP A 386 16.18 16.62 -9.23
N LYS A 387 15.87 17.84 -8.80
CA LYS A 387 16.73 18.59 -7.88
C LYS A 387 16.91 17.87 -6.54
N VAL A 388 15.84 17.33 -5.95
CA VAL A 388 15.92 16.57 -4.70
C VAL A 388 16.69 15.25 -4.90
N LYS A 389 16.45 14.51 -5.98
CA LYS A 389 17.22 13.29 -6.31
C LYS A 389 18.71 13.59 -6.52
N HIS A 390 19.05 14.74 -7.10
CA HIS A 390 20.44 15.20 -7.20
C HIS A 390 21.04 15.54 -5.84
N PHE A 391 20.30 16.27 -4.99
CA PHE A 391 20.70 16.53 -3.60
C PHE A 391 20.97 15.24 -2.82
N LEU A 392 20.12 14.23 -2.94
CA LEU A 392 20.29 12.93 -2.27
C LEU A 392 21.55 12.18 -2.71
N LYS A 393 22.16 12.54 -3.85
CA LYS A 393 23.45 11.99 -4.29
C LYS A 393 24.65 12.86 -3.88
N SER A 394 24.42 14.07 -3.41
CA SER A 394 25.45 15.02 -2.99
C SER A 394 25.92 14.78 -1.56
N ASP A 395 26.98 15.50 -1.16
CA ASP A 395 27.51 15.47 0.21
C ASP A 395 26.70 16.29 1.21
N GLN A 396 25.78 17.13 0.72
CA GLN A 396 24.92 17.95 1.55
C GLN A 396 23.97 17.11 2.40
N LYS A 397 23.56 17.67 3.54
CA LYS A 397 22.82 16.93 4.57
C LYS A 397 21.36 17.32 4.65
N VAL A 398 21.01 18.57 4.34
CA VAL A 398 19.63 19.09 4.50
C VAL A 398 19.14 19.77 3.22
N PHE A 399 17.92 19.46 2.81
CA PHE A 399 17.22 20.12 1.73
C PHE A 399 15.96 20.78 2.28
N VAL A 400 15.84 22.10 2.12
CA VAL A 400 14.70 22.89 2.60
C VAL A 400 13.76 23.18 1.45
N LEU A 401 12.53 22.68 1.55
CA LEU A 401 11.46 22.87 0.59
C LEU A 401 10.45 23.88 1.12
N LEU A 402 10.37 25.04 0.46
CA LEU A 402 9.49 26.13 0.82
C LEU A 402 8.27 26.16 -0.12
N GLY A 403 7.14 26.63 0.39
CA GLY A 403 5.97 26.90 -0.42
C GLY A 403 4.76 27.26 0.42
N GLY A 404 3.84 28.05 -0.14
CA GLY A 404 2.63 28.48 0.56
C GLY A 404 1.68 27.32 0.93
N PRO A 405 0.65 27.57 1.75
CA PRO A 405 -0.40 26.61 2.04
C PRO A 405 -1.03 26.05 0.75
N GLY A 406 -1.30 24.75 0.70
CA GLY A 406 -1.90 24.12 -0.49
C GLY A 406 -0.97 23.92 -1.70
N SER A 407 0.29 24.35 -1.65
CA SER A 407 1.24 24.26 -2.78
C SER A 407 1.68 22.83 -3.18
N GLY A 408 1.19 21.78 -2.52
CA GLY A 408 1.52 20.39 -2.84
C GLY A 408 2.76 19.80 -2.12
N LYS A 409 3.33 20.47 -1.11
CA LYS A 409 4.50 19.98 -0.33
C LYS A 409 4.31 18.55 0.21
N SER A 410 3.22 18.31 0.94
CA SER A 410 2.94 16.98 1.52
C SER A 410 2.74 15.90 0.44
N THR A 411 2.09 16.25 -0.67
CA THR A 411 1.90 15.35 -1.82
C THR A 411 3.24 15.01 -2.50
N PHE A 412 4.11 16.00 -2.65
CA PHE A 412 5.48 15.80 -3.13
C PHE A 412 6.28 14.90 -2.18
N ASN A 413 6.29 15.17 -0.88
CA ASN A 413 7.01 14.41 0.13
C ASN A 413 6.60 12.92 0.14
N ARG A 414 5.29 12.64 0.07
CA ARG A 414 4.78 11.26 -0.04
C ARG A 414 5.16 10.59 -1.36
N THR A 415 5.18 11.37 -2.44
CA THR A 415 5.61 10.89 -3.76
C THR A 415 7.09 10.54 -3.77
N LEU A 416 7.94 11.39 -3.18
CA LEU A 416 9.36 11.16 -2.98
C LEU A 416 9.59 9.90 -2.14
N GLU A 417 8.88 9.72 -1.03
CA GLU A 417 8.99 8.52 -0.18
C GLU A 417 8.71 7.25 -0.98
N CYS A 418 7.66 7.25 -1.79
CA CYS A 418 7.31 6.10 -2.61
C CYS A 418 8.34 5.80 -3.70
N ASP A 419 8.87 6.82 -4.38
CA ASP A 419 9.94 6.66 -5.36
C ASP A 419 11.19 6.05 -4.71
N LEU A 420 11.57 6.52 -3.52
CA LEU A 420 12.70 6.00 -2.76
C LEU A 420 12.46 4.57 -2.27
N TRP A 421 11.25 4.26 -1.79
CA TRP A 421 10.90 2.89 -1.41
C TRP A 421 10.91 1.94 -2.60
N ASN A 422 10.47 2.36 -3.78
CA ASN A 422 10.56 1.54 -4.99
C ASN A 422 12.02 1.30 -5.42
N ALA A 423 12.89 2.29 -5.21
CA ALA A 423 14.32 2.21 -5.51
C ALA A 423 15.14 1.45 -4.44
N TYR A 424 14.63 1.31 -3.21
CA TYR A 424 15.35 0.73 -2.07
C TYR A 424 15.89 -0.69 -2.37
N ARG A 425 17.15 -0.96 -1.96
CA ARG A 425 17.86 -2.25 -2.09
C ARG A 425 18.52 -2.64 -0.76
N LYS A 426 18.50 -3.94 -0.41
CA LYS A 426 18.84 -4.47 0.92
C LYS A 426 20.26 -4.12 1.43
N ALA A 427 21.27 -4.01 0.57
CA ALA A 427 22.66 -3.79 1.01
C ALA A 427 23.05 -2.30 1.07
N ASP A 428 22.74 -1.52 0.03
CA ASP A 428 23.22 -0.14 -0.14
C ASP A 428 22.11 0.93 -0.13
N GLY A 429 20.86 0.53 0.11
CA GLY A 429 19.72 1.44 0.12
C GLY A 429 19.64 2.26 1.39
N ASP A 430 19.66 3.59 1.26
CA ASP A 430 19.26 4.50 2.33
C ASP A 430 17.76 4.27 2.67
N ILE A 431 17.41 4.21 3.95
CA ILE A 431 16.04 3.93 4.42
C ILE A 431 15.20 5.21 4.39
N PRO A 432 14.18 5.33 3.52
CA PRO A 432 13.34 6.52 3.49
C PRO A 432 12.29 6.47 4.61
N LEU A 433 12.16 7.56 5.36
CA LEU A 433 11.21 7.70 6.45
C LEU A 433 10.43 9.00 6.27
N TYR A 434 9.18 8.91 5.82
CA TYR A 434 8.25 10.02 5.92
C TYR A 434 7.81 10.22 7.37
N ILE A 435 7.89 11.47 7.82
CA ILE A 435 7.61 11.89 9.18
C ILE A 435 6.71 13.11 9.12
N ASP A 436 5.46 12.97 9.57
CA ASP A 436 4.59 14.11 9.82
C ASP A 436 4.94 14.71 11.18
N LEU A 437 5.65 15.84 11.18
CA LEU A 437 6.15 16.44 12.41
C LEU A 437 5.03 16.93 13.33
N ALA A 438 3.86 17.25 12.76
CA ALA A 438 2.65 17.62 13.49
C ALA A 438 2.11 16.47 14.37
N ALA A 439 2.36 15.23 13.96
CA ALA A 439 1.80 14.04 14.58
C ALA A 439 2.72 13.43 15.65
N ILE A 440 3.97 13.90 15.76
CA ILE A 440 4.95 13.39 16.72
C ILE A 440 4.99 14.29 17.97
N ASP A 441 4.77 13.68 19.13
CA ASP A 441 4.96 14.35 20.40
C ASP A 441 6.45 14.64 20.66
N ASN A 442 6.75 15.90 20.98
CA ASN A 442 8.10 16.46 21.20
C ASN A 442 9.15 15.95 20.19
N PRO A 443 9.10 16.40 18.93
CA PRO A 443 9.95 15.87 17.84
C PRO A 443 11.41 16.33 17.93
N LYS A 444 11.78 17.09 18.97
CA LYS A 444 13.14 17.61 19.19
C LYS A 444 14.17 16.52 19.50
N TYR A 445 13.73 15.36 19.99
CA TYR A 445 14.61 14.29 20.45
C TYR A 445 14.12 12.92 19.96
N ASN A 446 15.07 12.06 19.61
CA ASN A 446 14.88 10.65 19.25
C ASN A 446 13.83 10.46 18.14
N LEU A 447 13.84 11.35 17.14
CA LEU A 447 12.83 11.37 16.09
C LEU A 447 12.74 10.03 15.34
N ILE A 448 13.89 9.51 14.90
CA ILE A 448 13.96 8.25 14.14
C ILE A 448 13.53 7.09 15.03
N ASP A 449 14.02 7.03 16.27
CA ASP A 449 13.66 6.00 17.24
C ASP A 449 12.14 5.98 17.46
N LYS A 450 11.51 7.13 17.70
CA LYS A 450 10.05 7.25 17.86
C LYS A 450 9.31 6.74 16.62
N GLN A 451 9.76 7.13 15.43
CA GLN A 451 9.13 6.72 14.18
C GLN A 451 9.24 5.21 13.93
N LEU A 452 10.41 4.63 14.19
CA LEU A 452 10.65 3.19 14.04
C LEU A 452 9.91 2.39 15.13
N CYS A 453 9.86 2.87 16.37
CA CYS A 453 9.06 2.28 17.44
C CYS A 453 7.57 2.24 17.06
N GLN A 454 7.03 3.34 16.52
CA GLN A 454 5.64 3.39 16.03
C GLN A 454 5.42 2.42 14.86
N ALA A 455 6.43 2.19 14.02
CA ALA A 455 6.41 1.17 12.98
C ALA A 455 6.63 -0.28 13.50
N GLY A 456 6.82 -0.45 14.82
CA GLY A 456 6.93 -1.74 15.50
C GLY A 456 8.32 -2.38 15.49
N PHE A 457 9.38 -1.58 15.39
CA PHE A 457 10.77 -2.03 15.55
C PHE A 457 11.15 -2.15 17.03
N THR A 458 12.01 -3.11 17.38
CA THR A 458 12.55 -3.27 18.74
C THR A 458 13.77 -2.39 18.98
N GLU A 459 14.12 -2.12 20.24
CA GLU A 459 15.32 -1.32 20.58
C GLU A 459 16.62 -1.89 19.98
N THR A 460 16.75 -3.22 19.97
CA THR A 460 17.90 -3.91 19.35
C THR A 460 17.97 -3.69 17.84
N GLN A 461 16.81 -3.69 17.16
CA GLN A 461 16.72 -3.41 15.73
C GLN A 461 17.01 -1.95 15.42
N ILE A 462 16.51 -1.03 16.24
CA ILE A 462 16.77 0.41 16.10
C ILE A 462 18.27 0.69 16.26
N THR A 463 18.92 0.05 17.24
CA THR A 463 20.36 0.18 17.47
C THR A 463 21.17 -0.36 16.28
N GLU A 464 20.78 -1.49 15.69
CA GLU A 464 21.40 -2.01 14.46
C GLU A 464 21.31 -0.99 13.31
N ILE A 465 20.11 -0.44 13.07
CA ILE A 465 19.91 0.53 11.98
C ILE A 465 20.77 1.76 12.24
N LYS A 466 20.81 2.24 13.48
CA LYS A 466 21.59 3.41 13.88
C LYS A 466 23.09 3.24 13.62
N LEU A 467 23.63 2.04 13.83
CA LEU A 467 25.05 1.74 13.67
C LEU A 467 25.45 1.43 12.23
N HIS A 468 24.58 0.79 11.46
CA HIS A 468 24.95 0.19 10.17
C HIS A 468 24.24 0.77 8.95
N ARG A 469 23.20 1.60 9.14
CA ARG A 469 22.35 2.07 8.04
C ARG A 469 22.27 3.60 8.00
N LYS A 470 21.95 4.09 6.79
CA LYS A 470 21.65 5.50 6.55
C LYS A 470 20.15 5.67 6.36
N CYS A 471 19.62 6.79 6.82
CA CYS A 471 18.22 7.14 6.68
C CYS A 471 18.04 8.40 5.80
N ILE A 472 17.01 8.42 4.97
CA ILE A 472 16.51 9.64 4.32
C ILE A 472 15.25 10.07 5.06
N LEU A 473 15.35 11.15 5.83
CA LEU A 473 14.23 11.71 6.57
C LEU A 473 13.46 12.68 5.68
N ILE A 474 12.16 12.44 5.50
CA ILE A 474 11.26 13.33 4.78
C ILE A 474 10.30 13.91 5.79
N CYS A 475 10.63 15.09 6.30
CA CYS A 475 9.92 15.74 7.38
C CYS A 475 8.93 16.76 6.84
N ASP A 476 7.65 16.44 6.99
CA ASP A 476 6.54 17.25 6.54
C ASP A 476 6.06 18.21 7.63
N GLN A 477 5.60 19.40 7.22
CA GLN A 477 5.02 20.43 8.10
C GLN A 477 5.96 20.89 9.24
N TYR A 478 7.17 21.32 8.89
CA TYR A 478 8.01 22.04 9.84
C TYR A 478 7.46 23.46 10.03
N ASN A 479 6.42 23.55 10.83
CA ASN A 479 5.79 24.80 11.23
C ASN A 479 5.90 24.86 12.76
N ASP A 480 6.75 25.76 13.27
CA ASP A 480 6.77 26.14 14.69
C ASP A 480 7.29 25.10 15.71
N ILE A 481 8.14 24.13 15.32
CA ILE A 481 8.83 23.23 16.27
C ILE A 481 9.93 24.00 17.01
N SER A 482 9.50 24.89 17.90
CA SER A 482 10.29 25.75 18.78
C SER A 482 11.44 26.51 18.12
N ARG A 483 11.25 27.82 17.98
CA ARG A 483 12.23 28.87 17.65
C ARG A 483 13.49 28.93 18.56
N LEU A 484 13.82 27.87 19.31
CA LEU A 484 14.91 27.89 20.29
C LEU A 484 16.04 26.89 19.99
N ASN A 485 15.79 25.79 19.28
CA ASN A 485 16.84 24.79 19.01
C ASN A 485 16.76 24.22 17.59
N ASN A 486 17.89 24.20 16.89
CA ASN A 486 18.02 23.59 15.58
C ASN A 486 17.67 22.08 15.67
N PHE A 487 16.69 21.66 14.87
CA PHE A 487 16.13 20.31 14.87
C PHE A 487 17.16 19.24 14.53
N TYR A 488 18.06 19.58 13.61
CA TYR A 488 19.14 18.72 13.16
C TYR A 488 20.17 18.49 14.27
N THR A 489 20.53 19.55 15.01
CA THR A 489 21.49 19.47 16.11
C THR A 489 20.89 18.80 17.35
N SER A 490 19.61 19.05 17.65
CA SER A 490 18.91 18.49 18.80
C SER A 490 18.79 16.96 18.74
N ASN A 491 18.61 16.42 17.53
CA ASN A 491 18.59 14.98 17.27
C ASN A 491 20.00 14.39 17.00
N ARG A 492 21.06 15.21 17.08
CA ARG A 492 22.46 14.80 16.92
C ARG A 492 22.75 14.05 15.61
N PHE A 493 22.06 14.39 14.53
CA PHE A 493 22.24 13.70 13.25
C PHE A 493 23.67 13.89 12.71
N ASN A 494 24.24 12.81 12.17
CA ASN A 494 25.60 12.72 11.63
C ASN A 494 26.72 13.06 12.63
N GLN A 495 26.47 12.97 13.94
CA GLN A 495 27.52 12.96 14.96
C GLN A 495 28.12 11.54 15.12
N PRO A 496 29.37 11.38 15.60
CA PRO A 496 29.97 10.07 15.80
C PRO A 496 29.14 9.19 16.75
N GLY A 497 28.80 7.97 16.31
CA GLY A 497 27.97 7.03 17.09
C GLY A 497 26.46 7.33 17.08
N GLU A 498 26.03 8.36 16.34
CA GLU A 498 24.63 8.75 16.19
C GLU A 498 24.13 8.44 14.76
N TRP A 499 22.83 8.69 14.52
CA TRP A 499 22.16 8.39 13.25
C TRP A 499 22.84 9.06 12.05
N SER A 500 23.16 8.29 11.00
CA SER A 500 23.56 8.83 9.71
C SER A 500 22.32 9.13 8.85
N ALA A 501 22.06 10.40 8.59
CA ALA A 501 20.82 10.80 7.92
C ALA A 501 20.99 11.97 6.94
N ARG A 502 20.28 11.89 5.81
CA ARG A 502 19.96 13.04 4.96
C ARG A 502 18.53 13.47 5.21
N MET A 503 18.25 14.76 5.11
CA MET A 503 16.96 15.31 5.51
C MET A 503 16.37 16.18 4.40
N VAL A 504 15.10 15.97 4.10
CA VAL A 504 14.25 16.85 3.29
C VAL A 504 13.18 17.41 4.22
N ILE A 505 13.14 18.74 4.38
CA ILE A 505 12.25 19.43 5.30
C ILE A 505 11.33 20.34 4.51
N SER A 506 10.03 20.23 4.70
CA SER A 506 9.09 21.19 4.12
C SER A 506 8.62 22.23 5.14
N CYS A 507 8.78 23.52 4.83
CA CYS A 507 8.29 24.65 5.65
C CYS A 507 7.31 25.52 4.83
N THR A 508 6.46 26.29 5.50
CA THR A 508 5.62 27.32 4.85
C THR A 508 6.46 28.52 4.43
N ASP A 509 7.24 29.08 5.36
CA ASP A 509 8.04 30.28 5.14
C ASP A 509 9.49 30.18 5.67
N TYR A 510 10.38 30.97 5.06
CA TYR A 510 11.81 31.01 5.40
C TYR A 510 12.06 31.52 6.83
N LEU A 511 11.27 32.48 7.30
CA LEU A 511 11.39 33.07 8.66
C LEU A 511 11.02 32.09 9.77
N GLU A 512 10.30 31.01 9.47
CA GLU A 512 9.94 29.96 10.43
C GLU A 512 11.03 28.87 10.52
N CYS A 513 11.84 28.75 9.47
CA CYS A 513 12.98 27.86 9.38
C CYS A 513 14.25 28.63 9.77
N ASP A 514 14.32 29.08 11.04
CA ASP A 514 15.52 29.66 11.69
C ASP A 514 16.55 28.54 11.96
N ILE A 515 16.81 27.77 10.91
CA ILE A 515 17.77 26.70 10.87
C ILE A 515 19.12 27.41 10.72
N GLN A 516 19.74 27.76 11.84
CA GLN A 516 21.16 28.12 11.92
C GLN A 516 22.01 26.88 11.57
N LEU A 517 21.86 26.35 10.35
CA LEU A 517 22.79 25.41 9.76
C LEU A 517 23.85 26.22 9.02
N GLN A 518 25.08 25.72 9.05
CA GLN A 518 26.15 26.30 8.25
C GLN A 518 25.72 26.29 6.76
N PRO A 519 25.97 27.39 6.00
CA PRO A 519 25.58 27.51 4.60
C PRO A 519 26.01 26.32 3.73
N ASP A 520 27.15 25.72 4.08
CA ASP A 520 27.76 24.62 3.33
C ASP A 520 27.01 23.29 3.46
N LEU A 521 26.07 23.17 4.42
CA LEU A 521 25.39 21.92 4.74
C LEU A 521 24.03 21.74 4.07
N PHE A 522 23.44 22.79 3.47
CA PHE A 522 22.07 22.72 2.97
C PHE A 522 21.86 23.29 1.56
N GLN A 523 20.78 22.81 0.93
CA GLN A 523 20.20 23.33 -0.30
C GLN A 523 18.76 23.76 -0.02
N GLN A 524 18.25 24.70 -0.81
CA GLN A 524 16.86 25.13 -0.70
C GLN A 524 16.18 25.21 -2.06
N ALA A 525 14.86 25.10 -2.06
CA ALA A 525 14.01 25.34 -3.20
C ALA A 525 12.64 25.86 -2.77
N VAL A 526 12.05 26.73 -3.59
CA VAL A 526 10.71 27.29 -3.38
C VAL A 526 9.80 26.76 -4.48
N ILE A 527 8.72 26.08 -4.11
CA ILE A 527 7.70 25.60 -5.06
C ILE A 527 7.08 26.80 -5.75
N THR A 528 7.01 26.75 -7.08
CA THR A 528 6.29 27.74 -7.87
C THR A 528 4.84 27.29 -8.10
N PRO A 529 3.89 28.23 -8.24
CA PRO A 529 2.54 27.90 -8.69
C PRO A 529 2.57 27.17 -10.04
N PHE A 530 1.54 26.36 -10.30
CA PHE A 530 1.42 25.67 -11.58
C PHE A 530 1.40 26.63 -12.78
N SER A 531 2.08 26.22 -13.84
CA SER A 531 1.90 26.74 -15.19
C SER A 531 0.55 26.31 -15.77
N GLU A 532 0.13 26.92 -16.88
CA GLU A 532 -1.14 26.54 -17.51
C GLU A 532 -1.11 25.09 -18.01
N ASP A 533 0.03 24.64 -18.55
CA ASP A 533 0.22 23.25 -18.98
C ASP A 533 0.11 22.27 -17.80
N GLU A 534 0.68 22.61 -16.64
CA GLU A 534 0.57 21.78 -15.42
C GLU A 534 -0.87 21.74 -14.87
N VAL A 535 -1.63 22.83 -15.01
CA VAL A 535 -3.06 22.85 -14.66
C VAL A 535 -3.85 21.94 -15.60
N GLN A 536 -3.57 22.00 -16.90
CA GLN A 536 -4.21 21.11 -17.88
C GLN A 536 -3.90 19.64 -17.58
N ASP A 537 -2.63 19.30 -17.37
CA ASP A 537 -2.18 17.96 -16.94
C ASP A 537 -2.94 17.48 -15.69
N TYR A 538 -3.14 18.37 -14.72
CA TYR A 538 -3.88 18.07 -13.50
C TYR A 538 -5.34 17.73 -13.79
N ILE A 539 -6.01 18.52 -14.64
CA ILE A 539 -7.42 18.32 -15.03
C ILE A 539 -7.59 16.99 -15.77
N GLU A 540 -6.71 16.68 -16.72
CA GLU A 540 -6.74 15.41 -17.45
C GLU A 540 -6.61 14.20 -16.49
N ARG A 541 -5.70 14.27 -15.53
CA ARG A 541 -5.53 13.24 -14.49
C ARG A 541 -6.72 13.18 -13.54
N TYR A 542 -7.29 14.32 -13.19
CA TYR A 542 -8.50 14.38 -12.35
C TYR A 542 -9.66 13.63 -13.01
N VAL A 543 -9.94 13.92 -14.29
CA VAL A 543 -11.03 13.30 -15.05
C VAL A 543 -10.81 11.79 -15.22
N SER A 544 -9.59 11.37 -15.55
CA SER A 544 -9.28 9.94 -15.73
C SER A 544 -9.42 9.11 -14.44
N ILE A 545 -9.04 9.67 -13.29
CA ILE A 545 -9.09 8.98 -11.99
C ILE A 545 -10.49 9.02 -11.39
N HIS A 546 -11.12 10.19 -11.33
CA HIS A 546 -12.37 10.40 -10.59
C HIS A 546 -13.63 10.17 -11.44
N ARG A 547 -13.51 10.16 -12.78
CA ARG A 547 -14.62 10.04 -13.72
C ARG A 547 -15.81 10.95 -13.37
N PRO A 548 -15.59 12.28 -13.24
CA PRO A 548 -16.63 13.24 -12.89
C PRO A 548 -17.68 13.39 -13.99
N LEU A 549 -18.72 14.18 -13.73
CA LEU A 549 -19.82 14.44 -14.67
C LEU A 549 -19.36 15.18 -15.94
N TRP A 550 -18.33 16.01 -15.83
CA TRP A 550 -17.81 16.80 -16.96
C TRP A 550 -16.59 16.13 -17.59
N PRO A 551 -16.49 16.09 -18.93
CA PRO A 551 -15.26 15.73 -19.61
C PRO A 551 -14.21 16.84 -19.50
N THR A 552 -12.96 16.51 -19.80
CA THR A 552 -11.80 17.42 -19.69
C THR A 552 -12.01 18.75 -20.41
N GLU A 553 -12.60 18.70 -21.62
CA GLU A 553 -12.78 19.88 -22.47
C GLU A 553 -13.67 20.93 -21.80
N GLN A 554 -14.69 20.49 -21.05
CA GLN A 554 -15.59 21.41 -20.34
C GLN A 554 -14.87 22.11 -19.18
N TYR A 555 -14.05 21.39 -18.42
CA TYR A 555 -13.24 21.97 -17.36
C TYR A 555 -12.23 23.00 -17.89
N LEU A 556 -11.55 22.69 -18.99
CA LEU A 556 -10.59 23.61 -19.62
C LEU A 556 -11.30 24.87 -20.15
N GLN A 557 -12.46 24.72 -20.79
CA GLN A 557 -13.25 25.87 -21.24
C GLN A 557 -13.60 26.83 -20.10
N VAL A 558 -14.04 26.29 -18.96
CA VAL A 558 -14.35 27.09 -17.77
C VAL A 558 -13.09 27.76 -17.22
N PHE A 559 -11.98 27.03 -17.12
CA PHE A 559 -10.71 27.57 -16.65
C PHE A 559 -10.22 28.75 -17.50
N HIS A 560 -10.34 28.68 -18.83
CA HIS A 560 -9.92 29.77 -19.72
C HIS A 560 -10.81 31.02 -19.66
N GLN A 561 -12.05 30.90 -19.21
CA GLN A 561 -12.98 32.02 -19.04
C GLN A 561 -12.77 32.79 -17.73
N ILE A 562 -12.05 32.20 -16.77
CA ILE A 562 -11.72 32.84 -15.51
C ILE A 562 -10.51 33.76 -15.74
N HIS A 563 -10.70 35.07 -15.54
CA HIS A 563 -9.62 36.06 -15.67
C HIS A 563 -9.19 36.60 -14.30
N ASP A 564 -10.15 37.13 -13.51
CA ASP A 564 -9.87 37.94 -12.31
C ASP A 564 -9.20 37.18 -11.15
N TRP A 565 -9.30 35.85 -11.13
CA TRP A 565 -8.78 35.00 -10.06
C TRP A 565 -8.11 33.72 -10.57
N LYS A 566 -7.73 33.69 -11.86
CA LYS A 566 -7.08 32.52 -12.50
C LYS A 566 -5.80 32.09 -11.79
N ASP A 567 -5.04 33.05 -11.27
CA ASP A 567 -3.79 32.76 -10.54
C ASP A 567 -4.02 31.95 -9.25
N LEU A 568 -5.19 32.07 -8.64
CA LEU A 568 -5.56 31.30 -7.45
C LEU A 568 -5.69 29.80 -7.78
N LEU A 569 -6.14 29.48 -8.99
CA LEU A 569 -6.27 28.11 -9.51
C LEU A 569 -4.92 27.47 -9.88
N LYS A 570 -3.82 28.23 -9.87
CA LYS A 570 -2.47 27.66 -9.99
C LYS A 570 -2.01 26.99 -8.69
N ASN A 571 -2.74 27.18 -7.58
CA ASN A 571 -2.55 26.46 -6.33
C ASN A 571 -3.20 25.06 -6.43
N PRO A 572 -2.46 23.95 -6.23
CA PRO A 572 -3.00 22.59 -6.39
C PRO A 572 -4.22 22.28 -5.52
N LEU A 573 -4.25 22.77 -4.27
CA LEU A 573 -5.40 22.56 -3.38
C LEU A 573 -6.64 23.27 -3.93
N LEU A 574 -6.50 24.56 -4.28
CA LEU A 574 -7.65 25.34 -4.78
C LEU A 574 -8.13 24.84 -6.13
N LEU A 575 -7.21 24.39 -7.00
CA LEU A 575 -7.57 23.73 -8.25
C LEU A 575 -8.44 22.49 -8.00
N SER A 576 -7.99 21.59 -7.10
CA SER A 576 -8.72 20.37 -6.76
C SER A 576 -10.15 20.66 -6.26
N LEU A 577 -10.30 21.67 -5.41
CA LEU A 577 -11.60 22.10 -4.88
C LEU A 577 -12.47 22.75 -5.96
N SER A 578 -11.85 23.49 -6.89
CA SER A 578 -12.57 24.13 -7.98
C SER A 578 -13.12 23.12 -8.97
N LEU A 579 -12.36 22.08 -9.33
CA LEU A 579 -12.83 21.02 -10.22
C LEU A 579 -14.00 20.23 -9.63
N GLU A 580 -14.05 20.11 -8.31
CA GLU A 580 -15.18 19.52 -7.60
C GLU A 580 -16.44 20.40 -7.66
N VAL A 581 -16.27 21.72 -7.54
CA VAL A 581 -17.38 22.66 -7.37
C VAL A 581 -17.93 23.20 -8.70
N PHE A 582 -17.09 23.34 -9.74
CA PHE A 582 -17.50 23.92 -11.03
C PHE A 582 -18.78 23.33 -11.62
N PRO A 583 -19.02 22.00 -11.59
CA PRO A 583 -20.26 21.42 -12.11
C PRO A 583 -21.54 21.91 -11.44
N TYR A 584 -21.45 22.38 -10.20
CA TYR A 584 -22.57 22.91 -9.43
C TYR A 584 -22.75 24.42 -9.61
N MET A 585 -21.76 25.11 -10.18
CA MET A 585 -21.84 26.55 -10.43
C MET A 585 -22.57 26.88 -11.74
N ILE A 586 -22.67 25.90 -12.66
CA ILE A 586 -23.26 26.09 -13.98
C ILE A 586 -24.57 25.29 -14.05
N ASP A 587 -25.67 25.96 -14.38
CA ASP A 587 -26.99 25.32 -14.49
C ASP A 587 -26.98 24.16 -15.50
N PRO A 588 -27.62 23.01 -15.18
CA PRO A 588 -27.76 21.90 -16.12
C PRO A 588 -28.50 22.36 -17.38
N GLY A 589 -27.79 22.41 -18.52
CA GLY A 589 -28.35 22.78 -19.82
C GLY A 589 -27.98 24.19 -20.33
N ARG A 590 -27.21 24.99 -19.58
CA ARG A 590 -26.59 26.22 -20.09
C ARG A 590 -25.17 25.95 -20.57
N HIS A 591 -24.79 26.53 -21.71
CA HIS A 591 -23.41 26.42 -22.18
C HIS A 591 -22.46 27.20 -21.24
N PRO A 592 -21.29 26.64 -20.88
CA PRO A 592 -20.32 27.30 -19.99
C PRO A 592 -19.96 28.73 -20.40
N SER A 593 -19.96 29.00 -21.71
CA SER A 593 -19.65 30.29 -22.33
C SER A 593 -20.59 31.46 -22.00
N THR A 594 -21.66 31.25 -21.23
CA THR A 594 -22.67 32.29 -20.94
C THR A 594 -22.62 32.84 -19.50
N MET A 595 -21.82 32.26 -18.60
CA MET A 595 -21.84 32.59 -17.17
C MET A 595 -20.48 33.08 -16.67
N ARG A 596 -20.41 34.31 -16.14
CA ARG A 596 -19.20 34.84 -15.52
C ARG A 596 -19.03 34.22 -14.13
N ILE A 597 -18.03 33.35 -13.97
CA ILE A 597 -17.71 32.74 -12.66
C ILE A 597 -16.87 33.72 -11.84
N THR A 598 -17.52 34.39 -10.87
CA THR A 598 -16.86 35.32 -9.94
C THR A 598 -16.16 34.58 -8.81
N ARG A 599 -15.12 35.20 -8.23
CA ARG A 599 -14.40 34.65 -7.07
C ARG A 599 -15.35 34.46 -5.89
N LEU A 600 -16.24 35.43 -5.65
CA LEU A 600 -17.26 35.37 -4.59
C LEU A 600 -18.16 34.12 -4.70
N ALA A 601 -18.82 33.94 -5.84
CA ALA A 601 -19.70 32.80 -6.09
C ALA A 601 -18.99 31.44 -5.92
N PHE A 602 -17.70 31.35 -6.27
CA PHE A 602 -16.91 30.15 -6.04
C PHE A 602 -16.83 29.81 -4.54
N TYR A 603 -16.50 30.78 -3.69
CA TYR A 603 -16.40 30.55 -2.25
C TYR A 603 -17.75 30.35 -1.55
N ASP A 604 -18.81 31.01 -2.04
CA ASP A 604 -20.19 30.76 -1.56
C ASP A 604 -20.53 29.27 -1.72
N ILE A 605 -20.37 28.72 -2.93
CA ILE A 605 -20.70 27.33 -3.24
C ILE A 605 -19.68 26.37 -2.60
N LEU A 606 -18.39 26.71 -2.57
CA LEU A 606 -17.35 25.86 -1.97
C LEU A 606 -17.63 25.56 -0.49
N LEU A 607 -17.96 26.57 0.32
CA LEU A 607 -18.22 26.34 1.75
C LEU A 607 -19.49 25.51 1.97
N GLU A 608 -20.56 25.81 1.24
CA GLU A 608 -21.81 25.05 1.34
C GLU A 608 -21.58 23.58 0.97
N HIS A 609 -20.94 23.34 -0.18
CA HIS A 609 -20.65 21.99 -0.67
C HIS A 609 -19.71 21.21 0.27
N TRP A 610 -18.68 21.88 0.81
CA TRP A 610 -17.79 21.27 1.81
C TRP A 610 -18.56 20.81 3.05
N LEU A 611 -19.42 21.67 3.59
CA LEU A 611 -20.18 21.38 4.81
C LEU A 611 -21.23 20.30 4.58
N GLU A 612 -21.87 20.25 3.41
CA GLU A 612 -22.83 19.18 3.08
C GLU A 612 -22.13 17.83 2.95
N ARG A 613 -20.96 17.75 2.30
CA ARG A 613 -20.16 16.52 2.28
C ARG A 613 -19.69 16.10 3.67
N SER A 614 -19.28 17.08 4.49
CA SER A 614 -18.90 16.82 5.87
C SER A 614 -20.06 16.26 6.69
N LYS A 615 -21.28 16.77 6.49
CA LYS A 615 -22.51 16.24 7.10
C LYS A 615 -22.74 14.79 6.67
N GLU A 616 -22.72 14.49 5.37
CA GLU A 616 -22.89 13.12 4.87
C GLU A 616 -21.83 12.14 5.44
N ARG A 617 -20.59 12.61 5.59
CA ARG A 617 -19.50 11.84 6.20
C ARG A 617 -19.76 11.57 7.68
N LEU A 618 -20.19 12.57 8.44
CA LEU A 618 -20.51 12.43 9.86
C LEU A 618 -21.75 11.56 10.09
N GLU A 619 -22.73 11.57 9.18
CA GLU A 619 -23.90 10.68 9.23
C GLU A 619 -23.50 9.20 9.20
N LYS A 620 -22.48 8.86 8.39
CA LYS A 620 -21.95 7.50 8.18
C LYS A 620 -20.93 7.06 9.24
N GLN A 621 -20.40 7.98 10.05
CA GLN A 621 -19.42 7.66 11.08
C GLN A 621 -20.07 7.08 12.35
N ASN A 622 -19.31 6.21 13.04
CA ASN A 622 -19.71 5.66 14.34
C ASN A 622 -19.48 6.69 15.46
N LEU A 623 -20.39 7.66 15.58
CA LEU A 623 -20.39 8.64 16.67
C LEU A 623 -20.85 8.00 17.99
N ASN A 624 -20.28 8.45 19.11
CA ASN A 624 -20.81 8.10 20.43
C ASN A 624 -22.21 8.72 20.65
N SER A 625 -22.96 8.23 21.63
CA SER A 625 -24.37 8.64 21.84
C SER A 625 -24.54 10.15 22.08
N GLN A 626 -23.61 10.78 22.81
CA GLN A 626 -23.66 12.22 23.08
C GLN A 626 -23.35 13.05 21.83
N ALA A 627 -22.31 12.67 21.08
CA ALA A 627 -21.95 13.30 19.82
C ALA A 627 -23.06 13.12 18.78
N ARG A 628 -23.73 11.97 18.76
CA ARG A 628 -24.86 11.72 17.85
C ARG A 628 -26.05 12.65 18.14
N ALA A 629 -26.40 12.85 19.41
CA ALA A 629 -27.48 13.78 19.79
C ALA A 629 -27.14 15.22 19.41
N VAL A 630 -25.88 15.64 19.57
CA VAL A 630 -25.43 16.97 19.15
C VAL A 630 -25.46 17.11 17.62
N PHE A 631 -25.03 16.08 16.89
CA PHE A 631 -25.09 16.06 15.43
C PHE A 631 -26.54 16.16 14.91
N GLU A 632 -27.48 15.45 15.52
CA GLU A 632 -28.91 15.53 15.19
C GLU A 632 -29.49 16.91 15.45
N ASN A 633 -29.11 17.56 16.56
CA ASN A 633 -29.51 18.94 16.86
C ASN A 633 -28.93 19.95 15.86
N LEU A 634 -27.64 19.82 15.52
CA LEU A 634 -26.99 20.64 14.48
C LEU A 634 -27.69 20.47 13.12
N THR A 635 -28.11 19.24 12.80
CA THR A 635 -28.84 18.95 11.56
C THR A 635 -30.24 19.57 11.57
N ALA A 636 -30.97 19.43 12.67
CA ALA A 636 -32.31 19.99 12.83
C ALA A 636 -32.33 21.53 12.78
N SER A 637 -31.26 22.18 13.24
CA SER A 637 -31.10 23.65 13.23
C SER A 637 -30.42 24.19 11.96
N GLY A 638 -30.12 23.34 10.98
CA GLY A 638 -29.42 23.70 9.75
C GLY A 638 -27.91 23.53 9.88
N PHE A 639 -27.39 22.37 9.50
CA PHE A 639 -25.99 22.01 9.71
C PHE A 639 -25.02 22.96 8.99
N THR A 640 -25.26 23.23 7.70
CA THR A 640 -24.45 24.14 6.88
C THR A 640 -24.46 25.56 7.44
N PHE A 641 -25.63 26.07 7.82
CA PHE A 641 -25.78 27.37 8.47
C PHE A 641 -24.97 27.48 9.77
N ASN A 642 -25.04 26.47 10.64
CA ASN A 642 -24.25 26.43 11.86
C ASN A 642 -22.73 26.42 11.58
N GLY A 643 -22.30 25.65 10.57
CA GLY A 643 -20.91 25.59 10.13
C GLY A 643 -20.40 26.94 9.60
N ILE A 644 -21.16 27.60 8.71
CA ILE A 644 -20.82 28.92 8.17
C ILE A 644 -20.75 29.95 9.31
N ASN A 645 -21.72 29.95 10.22
CA ASN A 645 -21.73 30.88 11.36
C ASN A 645 -20.52 30.67 12.29
N TYR A 646 -20.15 29.41 12.52
CA TYR A 646 -18.94 29.08 13.29
C TYR A 646 -17.68 29.62 12.62
N LEU A 647 -17.50 29.39 11.31
CA LEU A 647 -16.34 29.87 10.54
C LEU A 647 -16.27 31.40 10.48
N LYS A 648 -17.42 32.06 10.28
CA LYS A 648 -17.57 33.52 10.28
C LYS A 648 -17.11 34.14 11.60
N LYS A 649 -17.62 33.62 12.71
CA LYS A 649 -17.24 34.07 14.07
C LYS A 649 -15.78 33.81 14.36
N LEU A 650 -15.25 32.66 13.93
CA LEU A 650 -13.85 32.32 14.10
C LEU A 650 -12.93 33.27 13.31
N ALA A 651 -13.26 33.55 12.04
CA ALA A 651 -12.51 34.49 11.22
C ALA A 651 -12.46 35.89 11.84
N ALA A 652 -13.61 36.39 12.29
CA ALA A 652 -13.71 37.66 13.00
C ALA A 652 -12.83 37.69 14.27
N ALA A 653 -12.86 36.61 15.06
CA ALA A 653 -12.04 36.50 16.27
C ALA A 653 -10.53 36.48 15.96
N ILE A 654 -10.11 35.81 14.88
CA ILE A 654 -8.71 35.78 14.43
C ILE A 654 -8.24 37.17 14.02
N TYR A 655 -9.01 37.90 13.20
CA TYR A 655 -8.65 39.26 12.81
C TYR A 655 -8.62 40.21 14.01
N LYS A 656 -9.62 40.15 14.89
CA LYS A 656 -9.72 41.00 16.08
C LYS A 656 -8.57 40.79 17.07
N ASN A 657 -8.17 39.54 17.31
CA ASN A 657 -7.23 39.20 18.38
C ASN A 657 -5.80 38.89 17.91
N GLN A 658 -5.60 38.60 16.61
CA GLN A 658 -4.31 38.18 16.05
C GLN A 658 -3.93 38.90 14.75
N GLY A 659 -4.70 39.91 14.33
CA GLY A 659 -4.40 40.69 13.13
C GLY A 659 -4.39 39.86 11.85
N GLY A 660 -5.23 38.81 11.77
CA GLY A 660 -5.35 37.97 10.58
C GLY A 660 -4.34 36.82 10.50
N ASN A 661 -3.48 36.63 11.51
CA ASN A 661 -2.56 35.49 11.53
C ASN A 661 -3.34 34.16 11.48
N THR A 662 -3.07 33.36 10.46
CA THR A 662 -3.83 32.14 10.14
C THR A 662 -3.66 31.01 11.15
N ILE A 663 -2.61 31.05 11.99
CA ILE A 663 -2.26 29.98 12.94
C ILE A 663 -2.69 30.33 14.36
N VAL A 664 -3.67 29.60 14.89
CA VAL A 664 -4.16 29.71 16.27
C VAL A 664 -3.59 28.60 17.15
N LYS A 665 -2.77 28.95 18.13
CA LYS A 665 -2.30 28.01 19.17
C LYS A 665 -3.30 27.96 20.33
N TYR A 666 -3.85 26.78 20.63
CA TYR A 666 -4.77 26.55 21.73
C TYR A 666 -4.31 25.40 22.64
N SER A 667 -4.20 25.68 23.94
CA SER A 667 -3.94 24.72 25.01
C SER A 667 -4.99 24.92 26.11
N ARG A 668 -5.77 23.87 26.39
CA ARG A 668 -6.88 23.91 27.37
C ARG A 668 -6.53 24.62 28.67
N PHE A 669 -5.38 24.30 29.28
CA PHE A 669 -5.00 24.87 30.57
C PHE A 669 -4.48 26.32 30.50
N LYS A 670 -4.01 26.77 29.33
CA LYS A 670 -3.44 28.12 29.16
C LYS A 670 -4.46 29.11 28.61
N ASP A 671 -5.38 28.63 27.79
CA ASP A 671 -6.31 29.44 27.03
C ASP A 671 -7.75 29.33 27.57
N GLU A 672 -7.96 28.68 28.72
CA GLU A 672 -9.27 28.64 29.40
C GLU A 672 -9.79 30.05 29.66
N GLY A 673 -11.05 30.30 29.28
CA GLY A 673 -11.69 31.62 29.43
C GLY A 673 -11.22 32.69 28.42
N THR A 674 -10.33 32.36 27.48
CA THR A 674 -9.98 33.23 26.36
C THR A 674 -10.94 33.01 25.18
N TRP A 675 -10.93 33.92 24.20
CA TRP A 675 -11.71 33.77 22.96
C TRP A 675 -11.47 32.43 22.25
N LYS A 676 -10.27 31.84 22.39
CA LYS A 676 -9.92 30.56 21.76
C LYS A 676 -10.72 29.40 22.33
N ASP A 677 -11.05 29.47 23.62
CA ASP A 677 -11.81 28.44 24.31
C ASP A 677 -13.24 28.34 23.78
N ASP A 678 -13.79 29.44 23.24
CA ASP A 678 -15.10 29.46 22.60
C ASP A 678 -15.14 28.66 21.29
N PHE A 679 -13.99 28.40 20.66
CA PHE A 679 -13.90 27.70 19.37
C PHE A 679 -13.25 26.32 19.45
N PHE A 680 -12.24 26.14 20.32
CA PHE A 680 -11.35 24.96 20.29
C PHE A 680 -11.47 24.04 21.52
N ARG A 681 -12.35 24.36 22.48
CA ARG A 681 -12.61 23.49 23.63
C ARG A 681 -13.07 22.09 23.20
N HIS A 682 -12.62 21.07 23.93
CA HIS A 682 -12.95 19.67 23.67
C HIS A 682 -14.32 19.28 24.22
N ASP A 683 -15.38 19.82 23.63
CA ASP A 683 -16.75 19.34 23.78
C ASP A 683 -17.31 18.82 22.45
N ASN A 684 -18.31 17.94 22.52
CA ASN A 684 -18.86 17.28 21.34
C ASN A 684 -19.37 18.27 20.28
N HIS A 685 -19.89 19.44 20.66
CA HIS A 685 -20.42 20.41 19.71
C HIS A 685 -19.31 21.11 18.91
N ARG A 686 -18.33 21.68 19.62
CA ARG A 686 -17.20 22.35 18.96
C ARG A 686 -16.33 21.37 18.18
N GLN A 687 -16.15 20.15 18.70
CA GLN A 687 -15.39 19.12 18.00
C GLN A 687 -16.06 18.71 16.68
N LEU A 688 -17.37 18.49 16.65
CA LEU A 688 -18.09 18.18 15.42
C LEU A 688 -18.02 19.32 14.40
N LEU A 689 -18.20 20.58 14.83
CA LEU A 689 -18.08 21.73 13.95
C LEU A 689 -16.66 21.88 13.39
N HIS A 690 -15.64 21.72 14.24
CA HIS A 690 -14.24 21.74 13.82
C HIS A 690 -13.94 20.62 12.80
N GLU A 691 -14.38 19.39 13.04
CA GLU A 691 -14.18 18.25 12.12
C GLU A 691 -14.94 18.40 10.79
N ALA A 692 -16.05 19.14 10.79
CA ALA A 692 -16.84 19.42 9.61
C ALA A 692 -16.31 20.58 8.75
N CYS A 693 -15.71 21.59 9.39
CA CYS A 693 -15.24 22.80 8.73
C CYS A 693 -13.90 22.60 7.98
N PRO A 694 -13.55 23.47 7.01
CA PRO A 694 -12.27 23.46 6.30
C PRO A 694 -11.11 23.98 7.18
N LEU A 695 -10.92 23.34 8.33
CA LEU A 695 -9.88 23.62 9.31
C LEU A 695 -8.92 22.44 9.41
N ARG A 696 -7.66 22.76 9.67
CA ARG A 696 -6.59 21.80 9.93
C ARG A 696 -6.11 21.93 11.35
N ARG A 697 -5.92 20.79 12.02
CA ARG A 697 -5.30 20.69 13.34
C ARG A 697 -3.95 19.98 13.25
N SER A 698 -2.93 20.59 13.83
CA SER A 698 -1.57 20.05 13.99
C SER A 698 -1.20 20.16 15.47
N GLY A 699 -1.34 19.06 16.22
CA GLY A 699 -1.19 19.08 17.68
C GLY A 699 -2.11 20.09 18.37
N ASN A 700 -1.54 21.20 18.85
CA ASN A 700 -2.22 22.31 19.51
C ASN A 700 -2.42 23.55 18.62
N GLN A 701 -2.09 23.46 17.33
CA GLN A 701 -2.26 24.51 16.34
C GLN A 701 -3.49 24.24 15.46
N TYR A 702 -4.24 25.29 15.20
CA TYR A 702 -5.46 25.29 14.41
C TYR A 702 -5.34 26.36 13.33
N GLN A 703 -5.65 26.01 12.08
CA GLN A 703 -5.59 26.96 10.96
C GLN A 703 -6.61 26.60 9.89
N PHE A 704 -6.99 27.57 9.07
CA PHE A 704 -7.74 27.29 7.85
C PHE A 704 -6.89 26.48 6.87
N ILE A 705 -7.51 25.62 6.07
CA ILE A 705 -6.77 24.84 5.05
C ILE A 705 -6.08 25.74 4.01
N HIS A 706 -6.60 26.96 3.80
CA HIS A 706 -6.01 27.99 2.95
C HIS A 706 -6.38 29.41 3.42
N PRO A 707 -5.47 30.41 3.37
CA PRO A 707 -5.74 31.78 3.82
C PRO A 707 -6.94 32.44 3.13
N SER A 708 -7.14 32.18 1.83
CA SER A 708 -8.28 32.72 1.09
C SER A 708 -9.65 32.37 1.68
N ILE A 709 -9.76 31.23 2.40
CA ILE A 709 -11.02 30.83 3.05
C ILE A 709 -11.21 31.65 4.33
N LEU A 710 -10.15 31.94 5.07
CA LEU A 710 -10.20 32.85 6.22
C LEU A 710 -10.63 34.26 5.76
N GLU A 711 -10.01 34.77 4.68
CA GLU A 711 -10.35 36.07 4.08
C GLU A 711 -11.83 36.12 3.64
N TYR A 712 -12.31 35.06 2.98
CA TYR A 712 -13.71 34.95 2.58
C TYR A 712 -14.67 34.88 3.79
N CYS A 713 -14.35 34.10 4.82
CA CYS A 713 -15.15 34.04 6.04
C CYS A 713 -15.18 35.39 6.79
N MET A 714 -14.09 36.17 6.70
CA MET A 714 -14.05 37.53 7.22
C MET A 714 -14.95 38.48 6.42
N SER A 715 -15.03 38.34 5.10
CA SER A 715 -15.97 39.13 4.29
C SER A 715 -17.44 38.80 4.62
N LEU A 716 -17.75 37.54 4.95
CA LEU A 716 -19.04 37.14 5.51
C LEU A 716 -19.30 37.75 6.89
N ALA A 717 -18.27 37.91 7.74
CA ALA A 717 -18.41 38.55 9.05
C ALA A 717 -18.77 40.03 8.93
N VAL A 718 -18.24 40.69 7.90
CA VAL A 718 -18.59 42.08 7.55
C VAL A 718 -20.02 42.17 7.01
N PHE A 719 -20.39 41.33 6.06
CA PHE A 719 -21.74 41.29 5.51
C PHE A 719 -22.15 39.88 5.06
N ASP A 720 -23.17 39.35 5.72
CA ASP A 720 -23.80 38.07 5.43
C ASP A 720 -25.19 38.30 4.78
N PRO A 721 -25.39 37.93 3.50
CA PRO A 721 -26.69 38.06 2.84
C PRO A 721 -27.82 37.28 3.56
N GLN A 722 -27.52 36.11 4.13
CA GLN A 722 -28.52 35.22 4.72
C GLN A 722 -29.07 35.74 6.07
N GLU A 723 -28.26 36.48 6.83
CA GLU A 723 -28.73 37.13 8.08
C GLU A 723 -29.55 38.38 7.80
N ASN A 724 -29.21 39.14 6.75
CA ASN A 724 -29.95 40.36 6.39
C ASN A 724 -31.29 40.09 5.71
N LEU A 725 -31.48 38.92 5.09
CA LEU A 725 -32.78 38.46 4.58
C LEU A 725 -33.79 38.19 5.71
N LYS A 726 -33.34 37.79 6.91
CA LYS A 726 -34.22 37.57 8.08
C LYS A 726 -34.69 38.87 8.73
N ILE A 727 -33.96 39.98 8.55
CA ILE A 727 -34.33 41.30 9.09
C ILE A 727 -35.43 41.95 8.24
N ALA A 728 -35.60 41.53 6.98
CA ALA A 728 -36.57 42.11 6.04
C ALA A 728 -37.98 41.47 6.09
N VAL A 729 -38.20 40.40 6.86
CA VAL A 729 -39.51 39.75 7.00
C VAL A 729 -39.87 39.68 8.48
N PRO A 730 -40.92 40.38 8.95
CA PRO A 730 -41.40 40.23 10.32
C PRO A 730 -41.95 38.80 10.50
N GLU A 731 -41.56 38.15 11.60
CA GLU A 731 -42.07 36.83 11.98
C GLU A 731 -43.61 36.80 11.99
N GLN A 732 -44.20 35.99 11.11
CA GLN A 732 -45.54 35.45 11.31
C GLN A 732 -45.51 33.92 11.23
N THR A 733 -45.57 33.34 12.43
CA THR A 733 -46.27 32.11 12.82
C THR A 733 -46.19 30.88 11.91
N SER A 734 -45.43 29.90 12.42
CA SER A 734 -45.73 28.45 12.46
C SER A 734 -46.67 27.87 11.39
N ALA A 735 -46.10 27.19 10.40
CA ALA A 735 -46.76 26.03 9.78
C ALA A 735 -45.72 25.01 9.34
N ARG A 736 -45.84 23.79 9.89
CA ARG A 736 -45.18 22.55 9.46
C ARG A 736 -45.02 22.49 7.94
N ARG A 737 -43.79 22.39 7.44
CA ARG A 737 -43.50 21.81 6.13
C ARG A 737 -42.56 20.63 6.27
N LYS A 738 -43.13 19.47 5.91
CA LYS A 738 -42.45 18.19 5.76
C LYS A 738 -41.38 18.30 4.67
N SER A 739 -40.33 17.52 4.87
CA SER A 739 -39.32 17.08 3.90
C SER A 739 -39.84 16.99 2.47
N ILE A 740 -39.13 17.64 1.55
CA ILE A 740 -39.18 17.40 0.11
C ILE A 740 -37.73 17.48 -0.41
N ASN A 741 -37.27 16.39 -1.02
CA ASN A 741 -36.17 16.38 -1.99
C ASN A 741 -36.44 17.41 -3.10
N SER A 742 -35.56 18.38 -3.33
CA SER A 742 -35.53 19.16 -4.58
C SER A 742 -34.17 19.84 -4.71
N VAL A 743 -33.35 19.50 -5.70
CA VAL A 743 -33.39 20.08 -7.06
C VAL A 743 -33.13 21.58 -6.99
N MET A 744 -31.97 21.98 -7.53
CA MET A 744 -31.60 23.35 -7.83
C MET A 744 -32.77 24.08 -8.50
N ILE A 745 -33.23 25.16 -7.89
CA ILE A 745 -34.11 26.14 -8.53
C ILE A 745 -33.41 27.49 -8.43
N PHE A 746 -32.59 27.80 -9.42
CA PHE A 746 -32.37 29.18 -9.85
C PHE A 746 -33.63 29.61 -10.62
N GLN A 747 -34.59 30.18 -9.93
CA GLN A 747 -35.62 31.00 -10.57
C GLN A 747 -35.51 32.42 -10.04
N ALA A 748 -35.00 33.29 -10.91
CA ALA A 748 -35.21 34.72 -10.82
C ALA A 748 -36.71 35.01 -10.87
N GLN A 749 -37.34 35.16 -9.70
CA GLN A 749 -38.68 35.74 -9.62
C GLN A 749 -38.56 37.18 -9.15
N ASN A 750 -38.91 38.08 -10.08
CA ASN A 750 -39.17 39.49 -9.88
C ASN A 750 -40.18 39.69 -8.74
N VAL A 751 -39.70 39.94 -7.52
CA VAL A 751 -40.53 40.53 -6.46
C VAL A 751 -40.21 42.02 -6.43
N LYS A 752 -41.23 42.84 -6.70
CA LYS A 752 -41.17 44.30 -6.57
C LYS A 752 -40.67 44.66 -5.17
N ARG A 753 -39.50 45.30 -5.09
CA ARG A 753 -38.96 45.89 -3.87
C ARG A 753 -39.77 47.14 -3.53
N GLU A 754 -40.56 47.10 -2.45
CA GLU A 754 -40.88 48.32 -1.72
C GLU A 754 -39.66 48.71 -0.90
N VAL A 755 -39.10 49.88 -1.23
CA VAL A 755 -37.96 50.47 -0.53
C VAL A 755 -38.51 51.08 0.76
N VAL A 756 -38.26 50.45 1.90
CA VAL A 756 -38.42 51.10 3.20
C VAL A 756 -37.20 52.02 3.40
N THR A 757 -37.37 53.28 3.03
CA THR A 757 -36.44 54.37 3.33
C THR A 757 -36.59 54.79 4.79
N SER A 758 -35.74 54.28 5.67
CA SER A 758 -35.22 54.99 6.85
C SER A 758 -34.50 54.00 7.78
N ILE A 759 -33.18 53.92 7.66
CA ILE A 759 -32.33 53.42 8.75
C ILE A 759 -31.26 54.50 8.96
N GLU A 760 -31.56 55.45 9.84
CA GLU A 760 -30.50 56.22 10.52
C GLU A 760 -29.82 55.25 11.48
N GLN A 761 -28.70 54.65 11.06
CA GLN A 761 -27.83 53.88 11.94
C GLN A 761 -26.63 54.74 12.32
N SER A 762 -26.54 55.07 13.61
CA SER A 762 -25.29 55.53 14.24
C SER A 762 -24.16 54.55 13.91
N PRO A 763 -22.92 55.01 13.69
CA PRO A 763 -21.80 54.13 13.35
C PRO A 763 -21.63 53.08 14.46
N ASP A 764 -21.86 51.82 14.11
CA ASP A 764 -21.63 50.69 14.99
C ASP A 764 -20.13 50.47 15.13
N PHE A 765 -19.54 51.01 16.20
CA PHE A 765 -18.11 50.92 16.46
C PHE A 765 -17.63 49.49 16.73
N ASP A 766 -18.54 48.54 17.01
CA ASP A 766 -18.25 47.12 17.14
C ASP A 766 -18.35 46.34 15.81
N SER A 767 -18.81 46.99 14.73
CA SER A 767 -18.84 46.40 13.39
C SER A 767 -17.43 46.05 12.91
N PRO A 768 -17.22 44.87 12.29
CA PRO A 768 -15.95 44.52 11.70
C PRO A 768 -15.39 45.58 10.74
N LEU A 769 -16.25 46.40 10.11
CA LEU A 769 -15.86 47.51 9.23
C LEU A 769 -15.00 48.59 9.92
N SER A 770 -15.06 48.70 11.25
CA SER A 770 -14.27 49.68 12.01
C SER A 770 -12.85 49.20 12.33
N TRP A 771 -12.54 47.92 12.06
CA TRP A 771 -11.26 47.31 12.42
C TRP A 771 -10.19 47.66 11.38
N ARG A 772 -9.15 48.38 11.79
CA ARG A 772 -8.04 48.73 10.89
C ARG A 772 -7.31 47.52 10.29
N GLY A 773 -7.39 46.35 10.93
CA GLY A 773 -6.58 45.18 10.62
C GLY A 773 -6.90 44.41 9.34
N PHE A 774 -8.02 44.67 8.65
CA PHE A 774 -8.33 44.01 7.37
C PHE A 774 -8.34 44.95 6.16
N VAL A 775 -8.23 46.28 6.37
CA VAL A 775 -8.18 47.27 5.29
C VAL A 775 -6.91 47.11 4.44
N ASP A 776 -5.85 46.56 5.05
CA ASP A 776 -4.58 46.28 4.38
C ASP A 776 -4.58 44.93 3.61
N GLU A 777 -5.70 44.19 3.59
CA GLU A 777 -5.82 42.87 2.93
C GLU A 777 -6.62 42.98 1.61
N PRO A 778 -5.95 43.01 0.43
CA PRO A 778 -6.61 43.28 -0.86
C PRO A 778 -7.69 42.25 -1.23
N SER A 779 -7.48 40.98 -0.84
CA SER A 779 -8.46 39.91 -1.10
C SER A 779 -9.79 40.14 -0.40
N ILE A 780 -9.78 40.64 0.84
CA ILE A 780 -11.02 40.91 1.58
C ILE A 780 -11.78 42.05 0.92
N LEU A 781 -11.08 43.12 0.53
CA LEU A 781 -11.66 44.24 -0.19
C LEU A 781 -12.30 43.79 -1.51
N GLN A 782 -11.64 42.91 -2.27
CA GLN A 782 -12.20 42.35 -3.50
C GLN A 782 -13.50 41.58 -3.25
N PHE A 783 -13.55 40.74 -2.19
CA PHE A 783 -14.79 40.04 -1.83
C PHE A 783 -15.92 41.00 -1.46
N LEU A 784 -15.61 42.06 -0.71
CA LEU A 784 -16.59 43.07 -0.31
C LEU A 784 -17.07 43.91 -1.51
N GLU A 785 -16.18 44.23 -2.45
CA GLU A 785 -16.54 44.93 -3.68
C GLU A 785 -17.48 44.08 -4.54
N GLU A 786 -17.11 42.83 -4.83
CA GLU A 786 -17.97 41.89 -5.57
C GLU A 786 -19.33 41.74 -4.88
N ARG A 787 -19.34 41.64 -3.54
CA ARG A 787 -20.58 41.51 -2.77
C ARG A 787 -21.42 42.78 -2.79
N ALA A 788 -20.82 43.98 -2.74
CA ALA A 788 -21.54 45.25 -2.87
C ALA A 788 -22.13 45.45 -4.28
N GLN A 789 -21.50 44.88 -5.31
CA GLN A 789 -22.06 44.87 -6.67
C GLN A 789 -23.28 43.94 -6.78
N GLN A 790 -23.26 42.79 -6.09
CA GLN A 790 -24.35 41.82 -6.10
C GLN A 790 -25.51 42.18 -5.16
N GLU A 791 -25.22 42.83 -4.02
CA GLU A 791 -26.18 43.11 -2.94
C GLU A 791 -26.45 44.62 -2.75
N PRO A 792 -27.58 45.15 -3.26
CA PRO A 792 -27.89 46.58 -3.19
C PRO A 792 -28.01 47.13 -1.76
N ILE A 793 -28.44 46.29 -0.81
CA ILE A 793 -28.55 46.66 0.61
C ILE A 793 -27.15 46.93 1.18
N PHE A 794 -26.16 46.11 0.82
CA PHE A 794 -24.79 46.32 1.28
C PHE A 794 -24.19 47.58 0.66
N LYS A 795 -24.41 47.78 -0.65
CA LYS A 795 -23.98 49.00 -1.35
C LYS A 795 -24.52 50.27 -0.70
N GLN A 796 -25.78 50.26 -0.25
CA GLN A 796 -26.39 51.38 0.46
C GLN A 796 -25.82 51.60 1.86
N ARG A 797 -25.31 50.56 2.54
CA ARG A 797 -24.65 50.70 3.86
C ARG A 797 -23.22 51.26 3.77
N LEU A 798 -22.61 51.20 2.60
CA LEU A 798 -21.23 51.68 2.36
C LEU A 798 -21.17 53.13 1.82
N LEU A 799 -22.28 53.64 1.30
CA LEU A 799 -22.45 55.01 0.79
C LEU A 799 -23.02 55.91 1.88
#